data_AF-A0A953FDT9-F1
#
_entry.id   AF-A0A953FDT9-F1
#
_cell.length_a   1.000
_cell.length_b   1.000
_cell.length_c   1.000
_cell.angle_alpha   90.00
_cell.angle_beta   90.00
_cell.angle_gamma   90.00
#
_symmetry.space_group_name_H-M   'P 1'
#
loop_
_entity.id
_entity.type
_entity.pdbx_description
1 polymer ?
#
loop_
_entity_poly.entity_id
_entity_poly.type
_entity_poly.pdbx_seq_one_letter_code
_entity_poly.pdbx_strand_id
1 'polypeptide(L)'
;MRITVFLSLLLFLATTAAGQINWERQAASRIEKKQWLKANQLLKRALRKDTASISGHYLYAVYFYQKGNPDHQLDSSLHHLRVAAASYRQMLPRDRERLQRIPLDSTVLEKLEINIDSSAFELAKSINTVTSYEDFVRKHPDAAEKSAALELRDEVAFLETLKKNTAAAFKTYLTEYPASHRRAEALQRYEKLVFESATKDRRLKSFEKFLQDNPQSPYRAEAEAAIFGISTASGSPHDFEAFLRHYPQAASARRAEQLLFFLTRDNKELSLKWSDSLQLWKSRSQSYWLPFYQDGRFGFMDAQGVVQMPARFNDIFEEYKCGPVEDDVLLTSEGLITRLGQMLFRGDSLTAQVVAPGFLLAGSDSVRWLLHKGGWRYEQPVRRARLVADRFLALENMQQRWGLIALNGWVLLPFQYEDIDAIDEVIVLGRGGKKYLYPASSVHATADRVELPAPIVVDEARAWGDSAIHIRNGALEGVINQHLEAIIPMDRQALTFSSFGFLRSKNGQTWVEGIPALSGRALDKVTVREPWLLAEESKQSLLVLLTTKKVLETNADSLWTDGPFAGSRKRDSTRLYLPTRRFSIEATENYHWRKGPDSLVIFIQSGKKGRIVFDEHGNRLFSGNWDDVQPIGHQLLEVVKGTRKGIVNLQGKVVLPADYDAIIVQNGFASLLKDKKFGALRLHDQLLIKPAYERNLVPFGTLGWIAYRDGKCGLLHPDGKPAGKFEFLDMQYWNDTLTWVRLPYGWSLRNNETLETLLERVSSFEVIATPDGDAVIRYEREHFIGVYSIRHGSLLGPTFHEIANTGTLDLPVYRCEKEVEEAGIIVVLFYDKTGKQIRRQLIEQEDYEKITCSEN
;
A
#
# COMPACT_ATOMS: atom_id res chain seq x y z
N MET A 1 63.74 -110.09 62.20
CA MET A 1 64.95 -109.63 62.91
C MET A 1 64.73 -108.20 63.35
N ARG A 2 64.65 -107.96 64.68
CA ARG A 2 64.85 -106.66 65.38
C ARG A 2 63.80 -105.56 65.09
N ILE A 3 63.36 -104.68 65.99
CA ILE A 3 63.61 -104.34 67.41
C ILE A 3 62.53 -103.26 67.73
N THR A 4 61.62 -103.49 68.69
CA THR A 4 61.50 -102.79 70.01
C THR A 4 60.80 -101.40 69.97
N VAL A 5 59.71 -101.15 70.72
CA VAL A 5 59.65 -100.56 72.11
C VAL A 5 59.68 -99.02 72.05
N PHE A 6 58.90 -98.19 72.76
CA PHE A 6 58.03 -98.27 73.95
C PHE A 6 57.15 -96.98 73.95
N LEU A 7 55.89 -97.00 74.43
CA LEU A 7 55.45 -96.64 75.80
C LEU A 7 55.76 -95.15 76.15
N SER A 8 54.82 -94.26 76.49
CA SER A 8 53.90 -94.28 77.65
C SER A 8 52.94 -93.07 77.53
N LEU A 9 51.61 -93.21 77.64
CA LEU A 9 50.77 -93.25 78.86
C LEU A 9 50.24 -91.86 79.30
N LEU A 10 48.93 -91.85 79.64
CA LEU A 10 48.07 -90.83 80.28
C LEU A 10 47.23 -89.92 79.35
N LEU A 11 45.97 -89.59 79.64
CA LEU A 11 44.85 -90.16 80.40
C LEU A 11 43.63 -89.27 80.01
N PHE A 12 42.46 -89.87 79.79
CA PHE A 12 41.07 -89.36 80.01
C PHE A 12 40.80 -87.85 79.75
N LEU A 13 39.94 -87.40 78.83
CA LEU A 13 38.50 -87.70 78.72
C LEU A 13 37.98 -87.29 77.33
N ALA A 14 36.96 -88.02 76.89
CA ALA A 14 36.27 -87.86 75.62
C ALA A 14 35.74 -86.44 75.37
N THR A 15 36.05 -85.90 74.18
CA THR A 15 34.99 -85.73 73.17
C THR A 15 35.54 -86.18 71.82
N THR A 16 34.92 -87.22 71.26
CA THR A 16 34.93 -87.40 69.81
C THR A 16 34.28 -86.17 69.20
N ALA A 17 35.07 -85.18 68.80
CA ALA A 17 34.67 -84.36 67.67
C ALA A 17 34.81 -85.25 66.42
N ALA A 18 33.93 -86.26 66.32
CA ALA A 18 33.58 -86.85 65.04
C ALA A 18 33.39 -85.66 64.11
N GLY A 19 34.21 -85.58 63.06
CA GLY A 19 34.17 -84.47 62.12
C GLY A 19 32.74 -84.37 61.59
N GLN A 20 31.94 -83.49 62.18
CA GLN A 20 30.54 -83.32 61.82
C GLN A 20 30.54 -83.08 60.32
N ILE A 21 29.86 -83.96 59.58
CA ILE A 21 29.73 -83.86 58.13
C ILE A 21 29.11 -82.50 57.86
N ASN A 22 29.95 -81.54 57.49
CA ASN A 22 29.51 -80.21 57.13
C ASN A 22 29.10 -80.29 55.65
N TRP A 23 27.79 -80.44 55.43
CA TRP A 23 27.21 -80.55 54.10
C TRP A 23 27.49 -79.31 53.24
N GLU A 24 27.64 -78.12 53.83
CA GLU A 24 27.95 -76.87 53.13
C GLU A 24 29.39 -76.87 52.60
N ARG A 25 30.37 -77.28 53.42
CA ARG A 25 31.77 -77.39 52.97
C ARG A 25 31.94 -78.44 51.88
N GLN A 26 31.24 -79.57 51.99
CA GLN A 26 31.23 -80.57 50.93
C GLN A 26 30.53 -80.03 49.68
N ALA A 27 29.40 -79.34 49.81
CA ALA A 27 28.70 -78.71 48.69
C ALA A 27 29.59 -77.70 47.96
N ALA A 28 30.30 -76.83 48.67
CA ALA A 28 31.27 -75.89 48.09
C ALA A 28 32.31 -76.61 47.21
N SER A 29 32.93 -77.68 47.73
CA SER A 29 33.89 -78.50 46.95
C SER A 29 33.25 -79.20 45.75
N ARG A 30 31.97 -79.61 45.84
CA ARG A 30 31.23 -80.21 44.72
C ARG A 30 30.90 -79.17 43.64
N ILE A 31 30.57 -77.94 44.03
CA ILE A 31 30.37 -76.81 43.11
C ILE A 31 31.66 -76.54 42.33
N GLU A 32 32.81 -76.44 43.02
CA GLU A 32 34.12 -76.23 42.38
C GLU A 32 34.48 -77.34 41.38
N LYS A 33 34.17 -78.60 41.73
CA LYS A 33 34.39 -79.77 40.85
C LYS A 33 33.32 -79.94 39.77
N LYS A 34 32.39 -78.98 39.61
CA LYS A 34 31.28 -79.03 38.64
C LYS A 34 30.36 -80.27 38.81
N GLN A 35 30.24 -80.78 40.03
CA GLN A 35 29.41 -81.94 40.36
C GLN A 35 28.02 -81.49 40.84
N TRP A 36 27.24 -80.88 39.95
CA TRP A 36 26.01 -80.14 40.26
C TRP A 36 24.94 -80.94 41.00
N LEU A 37 24.61 -82.15 40.52
CA LEU A 37 23.60 -83.00 41.16
C LEU A 37 23.94 -83.32 42.63
N LYS A 38 25.21 -83.63 42.90
CA LYS A 38 25.69 -83.94 44.26
C LYS A 38 25.75 -82.67 45.12
N ALA A 39 26.14 -81.54 44.54
CA ALA A 39 26.13 -80.24 45.23
C ALA A 39 24.71 -79.86 45.68
N ASN A 40 23.71 -79.94 44.77
CA ASN A 40 22.31 -79.64 45.06
C ASN A 40 21.73 -80.56 46.15
N GLN A 41 22.00 -81.87 46.09
CA GLN A 41 21.58 -82.81 47.14
C GLN A 41 22.15 -82.46 48.52
N LEU A 42 23.42 -82.02 48.58
CA LEU A 42 24.06 -81.61 49.83
C LEU A 42 23.51 -80.28 50.34
N LEU A 43 23.27 -79.30 49.48
CA LEU A 43 22.66 -78.02 49.85
C LEU A 43 21.21 -78.17 50.32
N LYS A 44 20.41 -79.06 49.68
CA LYS A 44 19.05 -79.41 50.15
C LYS A 44 19.09 -80.01 51.56
N ARG A 45 20.06 -80.88 51.85
CA ARG A 45 20.22 -81.45 53.20
C ARG A 45 20.68 -80.41 54.22
N ALA A 46 21.58 -79.50 53.82
CA ALA A 46 22.03 -78.37 54.65
C ALA A 46 20.84 -77.47 55.06
N LEU A 47 20.09 -76.94 54.08
CA LEU A 47 18.96 -76.05 54.37
C LEU A 47 17.74 -76.75 54.99
N ARG A 48 17.59 -78.07 54.87
CA ARG A 48 16.57 -78.82 55.63
C ARG A 48 16.87 -78.89 57.13
N LYS A 49 18.15 -78.86 57.50
CA LYS A 49 18.60 -78.92 58.89
C LYS A 49 18.66 -77.53 59.53
N ASP A 50 19.07 -76.53 58.75
CA ASP A 50 19.08 -75.13 59.16
C ASP A 50 18.57 -74.27 58.00
N THR A 51 17.28 -73.94 58.06
CA THR A 51 16.59 -73.14 57.04
C THR A 51 17.05 -71.68 57.01
N ALA A 52 17.77 -71.22 58.05
CA ALA A 52 18.30 -69.86 58.13
C ALA A 52 19.82 -69.81 57.89
N SER A 53 20.43 -70.93 57.45
CA SER A 53 21.88 -70.99 57.25
C SER A 53 22.35 -69.98 56.20
N ILE A 54 23.09 -68.97 56.66
CA ILE A 54 23.70 -67.93 55.83
C ILE A 54 24.61 -68.56 54.77
N SER A 55 25.48 -69.49 55.19
CA SER A 55 26.39 -70.22 54.31
C SER A 55 25.66 -71.13 53.32
N GLY A 56 24.57 -71.79 53.75
CA GLY A 56 23.74 -72.62 52.88
C GLY A 56 23.04 -71.80 51.79
N HIS A 57 22.48 -70.65 52.15
CA HIS A 57 21.87 -69.71 51.21
C HIS A 57 22.92 -69.07 50.28
N TYR A 58 24.08 -68.67 50.80
CA TYR A 58 25.20 -68.18 49.99
C TYR A 58 25.66 -69.22 48.96
N LEU A 59 25.87 -70.48 49.36
CA LEU A 59 26.28 -71.53 48.44
C LEU A 59 25.19 -71.89 47.43
N TYR A 60 23.90 -71.74 47.76
CA TYR A 60 22.83 -71.82 46.77
C TYR A 60 22.87 -70.66 45.79
N ALA A 61 23.16 -69.44 46.24
CA ALA A 61 23.39 -68.32 45.33
C ALA A 61 24.54 -68.64 44.36
N VAL A 62 25.69 -69.09 44.88
CA VAL A 62 26.81 -69.52 44.03
C VAL A 62 26.41 -70.67 43.10
N TYR A 63 25.65 -71.67 43.57
CA TYR A 63 25.16 -72.78 42.76
C TYR A 63 24.34 -72.28 41.56
N PHE A 64 23.33 -71.45 41.80
CA PHE A 64 22.45 -70.91 40.77
C PHE A 64 23.16 -69.91 39.84
N TYR A 65 24.19 -69.20 40.31
CA TYR A 65 24.96 -68.26 39.50
C TYR A 65 25.89 -68.92 38.46
N GLN A 66 26.37 -70.14 38.70
CA GLN A 66 27.37 -70.77 37.83
C GLN A 66 26.80 -71.13 36.44
N LYS A 67 27.32 -70.50 35.37
CA LYS A 67 26.87 -70.73 33.97
C LYS A 67 26.95 -72.20 33.50
N GLY A 68 27.83 -73.01 34.09
CA GLY A 68 27.98 -74.43 33.76
C GLY A 68 26.99 -75.36 34.47
N ASN A 69 26.15 -74.83 35.36
CA ASN A 69 25.11 -75.56 36.07
C ASN A 69 23.84 -75.67 35.21
N PRO A 70 23.27 -76.88 35.00
CA PRO A 70 21.98 -77.04 34.31
C PRO A 70 20.83 -76.26 34.95
N ASP A 71 20.91 -76.02 36.26
CA ASP A 71 19.92 -75.24 37.00
C ASP A 71 20.28 -73.73 37.05
N HIS A 72 21.18 -73.22 36.21
CA HIS A 72 21.61 -71.81 36.24
C HIS A 72 20.43 -70.84 36.10
N GLN A 73 20.20 -70.02 37.13
CA GLN A 73 19.08 -69.07 37.20
C GLN A 73 19.47 -67.85 38.04
N LEU A 74 19.56 -66.68 37.41
CA LEU A 74 19.98 -65.44 38.09
C LEU A 74 18.99 -64.98 39.16
N ASP A 75 17.69 -65.12 38.92
CA ASP A 75 16.64 -64.75 39.89
C ASP A 75 16.72 -65.61 41.16
N SER A 76 16.87 -66.94 41.01
CA SER A 76 17.05 -67.85 42.14
C SER A 76 18.36 -67.57 42.88
N SER A 77 19.43 -67.26 42.14
CA SER A 77 20.70 -66.85 42.72
C SER A 77 20.56 -65.60 43.59
N LEU A 78 19.92 -64.54 43.05
CA LEU A 78 19.68 -63.29 43.76
C LEU A 78 18.77 -63.49 44.98
N HIS A 79 17.72 -64.30 44.85
CA HIS A 79 16.83 -64.62 45.97
C HIS A 79 17.59 -65.23 47.15
N HIS A 80 18.38 -66.29 46.91
CA HIS A 80 19.17 -66.93 47.95
C HIS A 80 20.25 -66.00 48.51
N LEU A 81 20.86 -65.16 47.66
CA LEU A 81 21.84 -64.17 48.11
C LEU A 81 21.22 -63.13 49.04
N ARG A 82 20.03 -62.60 48.71
CA ARG A 82 19.31 -61.63 49.55
C ARG A 82 18.96 -62.21 50.92
N VAL A 83 18.53 -63.47 50.96
CA VAL A 83 18.26 -64.17 52.23
C VAL A 83 19.56 -64.29 53.05
N ALA A 84 20.68 -64.65 52.42
CA ALA A 84 21.98 -64.72 53.09
C ALA A 84 22.44 -63.33 53.59
N ALA A 85 22.38 -62.30 52.76
CA ALA A 85 22.82 -60.94 53.09
C ALA A 85 21.95 -60.27 54.16
N ALA A 86 20.63 -60.48 54.15
CA ALA A 86 19.73 -59.98 55.20
C ALA A 86 20.04 -60.64 56.55
N SER A 87 20.21 -61.97 56.54
CA SER A 87 20.53 -62.74 57.74
C SER A 87 21.93 -62.39 58.28
N TYR A 88 22.90 -62.15 57.39
CA TYR A 88 24.25 -61.69 57.76
C TYR A 88 24.25 -60.29 58.38
N ARG A 89 23.43 -59.36 57.89
CA ARG A 89 23.28 -58.00 58.45
C ARG A 89 22.74 -58.00 59.89
N GLN A 90 21.83 -58.93 60.20
CA GLN A 90 21.23 -59.08 61.54
C GLN A 90 22.13 -59.81 62.54
N MET A 91 23.25 -60.35 62.09
CA MET A 91 24.16 -61.17 62.89
C MET A 91 25.12 -60.31 63.73
N LEU A 92 25.19 -60.59 65.04
CA LEU A 92 26.07 -59.90 65.98
C LEU A 92 27.56 -60.10 65.60
N PRO A 93 28.43 -59.08 65.78
CA PRO A 93 29.85 -59.17 65.41
C PRO A 93 30.57 -60.38 66.01
N ARG A 94 30.22 -60.76 67.25
CA ARG A 94 30.82 -61.89 67.98
C ARG A 94 30.46 -63.26 67.39
N ASP A 95 29.32 -63.39 66.73
CA ASP A 95 28.91 -64.64 66.11
C ASP A 95 29.55 -64.84 64.73
N ARG A 96 30.05 -63.78 64.08
CA ARG A 96 30.62 -63.84 62.71
C ARG A 96 31.87 -64.71 62.63
N GLU A 97 32.60 -64.86 63.74
CA GLU A 97 33.73 -65.80 63.85
C GLU A 97 33.32 -67.27 63.63
N ARG A 98 32.05 -67.63 63.81
CA ARG A 98 31.54 -68.99 63.54
C ARG A 98 31.45 -69.31 62.04
N LEU A 99 31.52 -68.29 61.18
CA LEU A 99 31.53 -68.46 59.72
C LEU A 99 32.91 -68.84 59.17
N GLN A 100 33.98 -68.89 59.98
CA GLN A 100 35.40 -69.14 59.59
C GLN A 100 35.70 -70.38 58.71
N ARG A 101 34.72 -71.26 58.45
CA ARG A 101 34.90 -72.48 57.64
C ARG A 101 34.57 -72.30 56.16
N ILE A 102 33.83 -71.26 55.80
CA ILE A 102 33.63 -70.76 54.43
C ILE A 102 33.90 -69.25 54.55
N PRO A 103 34.95 -68.69 53.92
CA PRO A 103 35.29 -67.28 54.08
C PRO A 103 34.15 -66.43 53.51
N LEU A 104 33.26 -65.99 54.40
CA LEU A 104 32.05 -65.24 54.10
C LEU A 104 32.04 -63.99 54.95
N ASP A 105 32.18 -62.85 54.28
CA ASP A 105 32.04 -61.52 54.86
C ASP A 105 31.11 -60.67 53.98
N SER A 106 30.91 -59.40 54.37
CA SER A 106 30.09 -58.47 53.58
C SER A 106 30.65 -58.28 52.17
N THR A 107 31.97 -58.24 52.02
CA THR A 107 32.65 -58.01 50.75
C THR A 107 32.45 -59.15 49.76
N VAL A 108 32.43 -60.41 50.23
CA VAL A 108 32.15 -61.60 49.43
C VAL A 108 30.69 -61.62 48.94
N LEU A 109 29.75 -61.25 49.81
CA LEU A 109 28.32 -61.16 49.46
C LEU A 109 28.08 -60.04 48.45
N GLU A 110 28.62 -58.85 48.69
CA GLU A 110 28.57 -57.69 47.79
C GLU A 110 29.19 -58.02 46.43
N LYS A 111 30.35 -58.70 46.41
CA LYS A 111 31.00 -59.11 45.15
C LYS A 111 30.15 -60.09 44.35
N LEU A 112 29.46 -61.03 45.00
CA LEU A 112 28.56 -61.94 44.29
C LEU A 112 27.31 -61.21 43.78
N GLU A 113 26.79 -60.23 44.54
CA GLU A 113 25.66 -59.40 44.13
C GLU A 113 26.00 -58.60 42.87
N ILE A 114 27.13 -57.88 42.87
CA ILE A 114 27.63 -57.15 41.69
C ILE A 114 27.73 -58.07 40.46
N ASN A 115 28.28 -59.28 40.62
CA ASN A 115 28.42 -60.22 39.52
C ASN A 115 27.07 -60.73 38.96
N ILE A 116 26.09 -60.96 39.85
CA ILE A 116 24.72 -61.34 39.46
C ILE A 116 24.05 -60.17 38.73
N ASP A 117 24.17 -58.95 39.27
CA ASP A 117 23.62 -57.72 38.70
C ASP A 117 24.18 -57.46 37.30
N SER A 118 25.52 -57.49 37.12
CA SER A 118 26.14 -57.32 35.80
C SER A 118 25.71 -58.42 34.81
N SER A 119 25.56 -59.66 35.26
CA SER A 119 25.09 -60.76 34.40
C SER A 119 23.62 -60.62 34.01
N ALA A 120 22.78 -60.15 34.93
CA ALA A 120 21.37 -59.89 34.68
C ALA A 120 21.18 -58.69 33.74
N PHE A 121 22.03 -57.67 33.87
CA PHE A 121 22.07 -56.54 32.96
C PHE A 121 22.48 -56.95 31.54
N GLU A 122 23.54 -57.75 31.37
CA GLU A 122 23.94 -58.27 30.06
C GLU A 122 22.85 -59.13 29.41
N LEU A 123 22.11 -59.91 30.20
CA LEU A 123 20.93 -60.63 29.71
C LEU A 123 19.84 -59.67 29.23
N ALA A 124 19.49 -58.65 30.02
CA ALA A 124 18.51 -57.64 29.62
C ALA A 124 18.94 -56.90 28.35
N LYS A 125 20.23 -56.59 28.21
CA LYS A 125 20.83 -55.99 27.01
C LYS A 125 20.77 -56.89 25.79
N SER A 126 20.91 -58.20 25.95
CA SER A 126 20.76 -59.15 24.85
C SER A 126 19.31 -59.28 24.33
N ILE A 127 18.33 -59.12 25.22
CA ILE A 127 16.89 -59.13 24.88
C ILE A 127 16.48 -57.78 24.26
N ASN A 128 17.00 -56.68 24.83
CA ASN A 128 16.87 -55.32 24.34
C ASN A 128 15.41 -54.84 24.13
N THR A 129 14.55 -55.06 25.13
CA THR A 129 13.15 -54.59 25.15
C THR A 129 12.90 -53.69 26.35
N VAL A 130 11.90 -52.81 26.28
CA VAL A 130 11.45 -52.00 27.42
C VAL A 130 11.18 -52.90 28.64
N THR A 131 10.42 -53.98 28.45
CA THR A 131 10.06 -54.93 29.50
C THR A 131 11.29 -55.59 30.15
N SER A 132 12.30 -56.01 29.36
CA SER A 132 13.50 -56.64 29.93
C SER A 132 14.32 -55.68 30.82
N TYR A 133 14.40 -54.41 30.46
CA TYR A 133 15.08 -53.41 31.29
C TYR A 133 14.26 -53.00 32.51
N GLU A 134 12.93 -52.88 32.38
CA GLU A 134 12.03 -52.64 33.52
C GLU A 134 12.10 -53.77 34.54
N ASP A 135 12.13 -55.02 34.08
CA ASP A 135 12.30 -56.18 34.94
C ASP A 135 13.66 -56.18 35.64
N PHE A 136 14.75 -55.81 34.95
CA PHE A 136 16.05 -55.65 35.58
C PHE A 136 16.03 -54.58 36.67
N VAL A 137 15.55 -53.36 36.37
CA VAL A 137 15.50 -52.25 37.33
C VAL A 137 14.63 -52.59 38.55
N ARG A 138 13.52 -53.30 38.33
CA ARG A 138 12.62 -53.76 39.41
C ARG A 138 13.25 -54.84 40.28
N LYS A 139 13.94 -55.81 39.68
CA LYS A 139 14.56 -56.92 40.41
C LYS A 139 15.90 -56.55 41.04
N HIS A 140 16.64 -55.59 40.47
CA HIS A 140 17.98 -55.14 40.88
C HIS A 140 18.00 -53.61 41.14
N PRO A 141 17.26 -53.12 42.15
CA PRO A 141 17.06 -51.68 42.37
C PRO A 141 18.32 -50.93 42.84
N ASP A 142 19.33 -51.64 43.34
CA ASP A 142 20.57 -51.10 43.90
C ASP A 142 21.80 -51.36 43.00
N ALA A 143 21.60 -51.98 41.83
CA ALA A 143 22.67 -52.27 40.89
C ALA A 143 23.35 -51.00 40.36
N ALA A 144 24.68 -51.05 40.16
CA ALA A 144 25.44 -49.95 39.59
C ALA A 144 25.00 -49.63 38.15
N GLU A 145 24.53 -50.63 37.41
CA GLU A 145 24.07 -50.55 36.02
C GLU A 145 22.63 -50.02 35.88
N LYS A 146 21.93 -49.72 36.98
CA LYS A 146 20.53 -49.25 36.94
C LYS A 146 20.33 -48.01 36.05
N SER A 147 21.24 -47.03 36.13
CA SER A 147 21.17 -45.83 35.29
C SER A 147 21.30 -46.19 33.81
N ALA A 148 22.27 -47.03 33.45
CA ALA A 148 22.46 -47.51 32.08
C ALA A 148 21.26 -48.32 31.57
N ALA A 149 20.63 -49.14 32.43
CA ALA A 149 19.41 -49.87 32.08
C ALA A 149 18.22 -48.95 31.82
N LEU A 150 18.04 -47.90 32.62
CA LEU A 150 17.02 -46.88 32.38
C LEU A 150 17.28 -46.11 31.07
N GLU A 151 18.53 -45.76 30.77
CA GLU A 151 18.90 -45.12 29.52
C GLU A 151 18.59 -46.01 28.30
N LEU A 152 18.96 -47.29 28.35
CA LEU A 152 18.67 -48.23 27.27
C LEU A 152 17.17 -48.52 27.11
N ARG A 153 16.42 -48.60 28.22
CA ARG A 153 14.95 -48.70 28.20
C ARG A 153 14.34 -47.52 27.45
N ASP A 154 14.75 -46.32 27.82
CA ASP A 154 14.25 -45.08 27.24
C ASP A 154 14.63 -44.99 25.74
N GLU A 155 15.84 -45.41 25.36
CA GLU A 155 16.27 -45.47 23.96
C GLU A 155 15.39 -46.43 23.13
N VAL A 156 15.11 -47.64 23.64
CA VAL A 156 14.24 -48.59 22.94
C VAL A 156 12.82 -48.05 22.81
N ALA A 157 12.24 -47.50 23.89
CA ALA A 157 10.92 -46.89 23.86
C ALA A 157 10.86 -45.69 22.89
N PHE A 158 11.94 -44.92 22.81
CA PHE A 158 12.06 -43.80 21.87
C PHE A 158 12.11 -44.28 20.42
N LEU A 159 12.89 -45.32 20.11
CA LEU A 159 12.96 -45.93 18.78
C LEU A 159 11.61 -46.51 18.35
N GLU A 160 10.85 -47.11 19.25
CA GLU A 160 9.48 -47.55 18.98
C GLU A 160 8.52 -46.38 18.71
N THR A 161 8.68 -45.28 19.45
CA THR A 161 7.93 -44.05 19.24
C THR A 161 8.26 -43.42 17.88
N LEU A 162 9.54 -43.42 17.48
CA LEU A 162 10.00 -42.96 16.17
C LEU A 162 9.41 -43.77 15.02
N LYS A 163 9.23 -45.09 15.19
CA LYS A 163 8.56 -45.93 14.19
C LYS A 163 7.09 -45.56 14.01
N LYS A 164 6.39 -45.17 15.09
CA LYS A 164 4.99 -44.72 15.02
C LYS A 164 4.87 -43.30 14.42
N ASN A 165 5.79 -42.40 14.78
CA ASN A 165 5.89 -41.03 14.29
C ASN A 165 4.57 -40.21 14.35
N THR A 166 3.83 -40.31 15.46
CA THR A 166 2.59 -39.54 15.67
C THR A 166 2.67 -38.70 16.95
N ALA A 167 1.97 -37.56 16.98
CA ALA A 167 1.90 -36.71 18.16
C ALA A 167 1.39 -37.48 19.40
N ALA A 168 0.40 -38.37 19.24
CA ALA A 168 -0.11 -39.21 20.32
C ALA A 168 0.96 -40.16 20.91
N ALA A 169 1.78 -40.78 20.05
CA ALA A 169 2.86 -41.65 20.50
C ALA A 169 3.93 -40.86 21.28
N PHE A 170 4.38 -39.71 20.77
CA PHE A 170 5.35 -38.87 21.49
C PHE A 170 4.78 -38.30 22.80
N LYS A 171 3.49 -37.93 22.84
CA LYS A 171 2.83 -37.52 24.09
C LYS A 171 2.86 -38.62 25.15
N THR A 172 2.60 -39.86 24.72
CA THR A 172 2.67 -41.04 25.59
C THR A 172 4.09 -41.22 26.13
N TYR A 173 5.10 -41.21 25.26
CA TYR A 173 6.52 -41.29 25.65
C TYR A 173 6.91 -40.19 26.65
N LEU A 174 6.53 -38.94 26.41
CA LEU A 174 6.84 -37.81 27.30
C LEU A 174 6.15 -37.91 28.67
N THR A 175 5.07 -38.67 28.77
CA THR A 175 4.31 -38.92 29.99
C THR A 175 4.89 -40.10 30.77
N GLU A 176 5.23 -41.19 30.08
CA GLU A 176 5.77 -42.42 30.68
C GLU A 176 7.25 -42.27 31.08
N TYR A 177 8.03 -41.47 30.34
CA TYR A 177 9.48 -41.31 30.54
C TYR A 177 9.88 -39.83 30.79
N PRO A 178 9.40 -39.19 31.88
CA PRO A 178 9.60 -37.76 32.11
C PRO A 178 11.06 -37.38 32.45
N ALA A 179 11.89 -38.33 32.88
CA ALA A 179 13.30 -38.11 33.20
C ALA A 179 14.25 -38.58 32.08
N SER A 180 13.71 -38.96 30.91
CA SER A 180 14.51 -39.52 29.82
C SER A 180 15.51 -38.51 29.26
N HIS A 181 16.72 -39.00 28.95
CA HIS A 181 17.73 -38.24 28.22
C HIS A 181 17.27 -37.84 26.80
N ARG A 182 16.28 -38.55 26.22
CA ARG A 182 15.64 -38.22 24.93
C ARG A 182 14.45 -37.28 25.04
N ARG A 183 14.08 -36.82 26.24
CA ARG A 183 12.88 -35.99 26.45
C ARG A 183 12.87 -34.73 25.58
N ALA A 184 13.99 -34.01 25.48
CA ALA A 184 14.06 -32.80 24.69
C ALA A 184 13.80 -33.06 23.20
N GLU A 185 14.39 -34.13 22.65
CA GLU A 185 14.17 -34.54 21.26
C GLU A 185 12.71 -35.00 21.03
N ALA A 186 12.15 -35.78 21.96
CA ALA A 186 10.76 -36.22 21.91
C ALA A 186 9.78 -35.03 21.97
N LEU A 187 10.07 -34.03 22.80
CA LEU A 187 9.25 -32.81 22.92
C LEU A 187 9.28 -32.00 21.63
N GLN A 188 10.47 -31.77 21.07
CA GLN A 188 10.61 -31.06 19.80
C GLN A 188 9.83 -31.76 18.67
N ARG A 189 9.91 -33.09 18.57
CA ARG A 189 9.14 -33.86 17.57
C ARG A 189 7.64 -33.83 17.84
N TYR A 190 7.23 -33.92 19.09
CA TYR A 190 5.82 -33.79 19.49
C TYR A 190 5.25 -32.44 19.05
N GLU A 191 5.90 -31.34 19.43
CA GLU A 191 5.46 -29.97 19.13
C GLU A 191 5.37 -29.75 17.62
N LYS A 192 6.37 -30.25 16.86
CA LYS A 192 6.36 -30.20 15.39
C LYS A 192 5.15 -30.91 14.80
N LEU A 193 4.90 -32.15 15.20
CA LEU A 193 3.79 -32.96 14.67
C LEU A 193 2.43 -32.38 15.05
N VAL A 194 2.30 -31.81 16.26
CA VAL A 194 1.08 -31.10 16.68
C VAL A 194 0.83 -29.89 15.78
N PHE A 195 1.86 -29.07 15.53
CA PHE A 195 1.74 -27.92 14.64
C PHE A 195 1.38 -28.33 13.20
N GLU A 196 2.14 -29.26 12.61
CA GLU A 196 1.93 -29.70 11.21
C GLU A 196 0.55 -30.34 11.02
N SER A 197 0.07 -31.11 12.00
CA SER A 197 -1.25 -31.75 11.92
C SER A 197 -2.39 -30.76 12.14
N ALA A 198 -2.26 -29.83 13.10
CA ALA A 198 -3.27 -28.82 13.40
C ALA A 198 -3.41 -27.78 12.27
N THR A 199 -2.33 -27.51 11.52
CA THR A 199 -2.27 -26.48 10.48
C THR A 199 -2.14 -27.03 9.06
N LYS A 200 -2.43 -28.33 8.88
CA LYS A 200 -2.26 -29.06 7.61
C LYS A 200 -3.01 -28.42 6.44
N ASP A 201 -4.20 -27.89 6.70
CA ASP A 201 -5.04 -27.23 5.70
C ASP A 201 -4.54 -25.83 5.31
N ARG A 202 -3.60 -25.27 6.09
CA ARG A 202 -3.03 -23.93 5.95
C ARG A 202 -4.09 -22.83 5.91
N ARG A 203 -5.12 -22.96 6.75
CA ARG A 203 -6.22 -21.99 6.87
C ARG A 203 -6.08 -21.13 8.12
N LEU A 204 -6.58 -19.90 8.05
CA LEU A 204 -6.56 -18.91 9.11
C LEU A 204 -7.10 -19.48 10.43
N LYS A 205 -8.31 -20.04 10.39
CA LYS A 205 -8.97 -20.63 11.58
C LYS A 205 -8.13 -21.71 12.26
N SER A 206 -7.38 -22.49 11.49
CA SER A 206 -6.54 -23.58 11.98
C SER A 206 -5.30 -23.05 12.70
N PHE A 207 -4.67 -22.01 12.18
CA PHE A 207 -3.56 -21.32 12.86
C PHE A 207 -4.02 -20.59 14.13
N GLU A 208 -5.15 -19.87 14.07
CA GLU A 208 -5.73 -19.18 15.23
C GLU A 208 -6.06 -20.17 16.36
N LYS A 209 -6.73 -21.27 16.02
CA LYS A 209 -7.04 -22.35 16.96
C LYS A 209 -5.77 -22.97 17.55
N PHE A 210 -4.75 -23.23 16.72
CA PHE A 210 -3.48 -23.77 17.21
C PHE A 210 -2.84 -22.86 18.27
N LEU A 211 -2.82 -21.54 18.06
CA LEU A 211 -2.27 -20.57 19.02
C LEU A 211 -3.13 -20.44 20.28
N GLN A 212 -4.45 -20.55 20.15
CA GLN A 212 -5.37 -20.60 21.29
C GLN A 212 -5.10 -21.83 22.17
N ASP A 213 -4.91 -23.00 21.54
CA ASP A 213 -4.69 -24.27 22.23
C ASP A 213 -3.23 -24.40 22.75
N ASN A 214 -2.26 -23.72 22.12
CA ASN A 214 -0.81 -23.87 22.39
C ASN A 214 -0.08 -22.51 22.46
N PRO A 215 -0.40 -21.62 23.41
CA PRO A 215 0.09 -20.23 23.42
C PRO A 215 1.61 -20.07 23.57
N GLN A 216 2.29 -21.07 24.14
CA GLN A 216 3.75 -21.10 24.38
C GLN A 216 4.51 -21.99 23.38
N SER A 217 3.87 -22.40 22.29
CA SER A 217 4.52 -23.27 21.29
C SER A 217 5.73 -22.58 20.65
N PRO A 218 6.84 -23.29 20.39
CA PRO A 218 7.96 -22.75 19.62
C PRO A 218 7.58 -22.39 18.17
N TYR A 219 6.45 -22.92 17.67
CA TYR A 219 5.90 -22.60 16.34
C TYR A 219 5.00 -21.35 16.33
N ARG A 220 4.92 -20.63 17.45
CA ARG A 220 4.08 -19.42 17.55
C ARG A 220 4.40 -18.40 16.46
N ALA A 221 5.68 -18.08 16.24
CA ALA A 221 6.09 -17.09 15.25
C ALA A 221 5.72 -17.51 13.82
N GLU A 222 5.80 -18.80 13.50
CA GLU A 222 5.40 -19.34 12.19
C GLU A 222 3.87 -19.25 11.99
N ALA A 223 3.10 -19.60 13.02
CA ALA A 223 1.64 -19.46 13.00
C ALA A 223 1.21 -17.99 12.89
N GLU A 224 1.82 -17.07 13.66
CA GLU A 224 1.54 -15.64 13.58
C GLU A 224 1.92 -15.04 12.22
N ALA A 225 3.00 -15.52 11.58
CA ALA A 225 3.37 -15.10 10.23
C ALA A 225 2.34 -15.56 9.18
N ALA A 226 1.81 -16.78 9.31
CA ALA A 226 0.72 -17.27 8.46
C ALA A 226 -0.58 -16.49 8.69
N ILE A 227 -0.94 -16.24 9.96
CA ILE A 227 -2.11 -15.43 10.32
C ILE A 227 -1.97 -14.02 9.74
N PHE A 228 -0.82 -13.36 9.89
CA PHE A 228 -0.56 -12.06 9.27
C PHE A 228 -0.77 -12.12 7.76
N GLY A 229 -0.18 -13.11 7.09
CA GLY A 229 -0.29 -13.33 5.65
C GLY A 229 -1.74 -13.47 5.16
N ILE A 230 -2.55 -14.26 5.86
CA ILE A 230 -3.93 -14.57 5.46
C ILE A 230 -4.91 -13.48 5.88
N SER A 231 -4.88 -13.06 7.16
CA SER A 231 -5.84 -12.10 7.71
C SER A 231 -5.71 -10.70 7.11
N THR A 232 -4.51 -10.30 6.67
CA THR A 232 -4.28 -8.98 6.05
C THR A 232 -4.17 -9.02 4.53
N ALA A 233 -4.53 -10.16 3.92
CA ALA A 233 -4.43 -10.38 2.48
C ALA A 233 -5.31 -9.44 1.64
N SER A 234 -6.39 -8.90 2.21
CA SER A 234 -7.29 -7.97 1.52
C SER A 234 -6.65 -6.62 1.20
N GLY A 235 -5.55 -6.25 1.89
CA GLY A 235 -4.94 -4.92 1.81
C GLY A 235 -5.73 -3.82 2.53
N SER A 236 -6.84 -4.13 3.20
CA SER A 236 -7.67 -3.16 3.91
C SER A 236 -6.99 -2.63 5.18
N PRO A 237 -7.02 -1.30 5.44
CA PRO A 237 -6.58 -0.73 6.71
C PRO A 237 -7.22 -1.39 7.94
N HIS A 238 -8.50 -1.78 7.83
CA HIS A 238 -9.23 -2.42 8.92
C HIS A 238 -8.61 -3.76 9.35
N ASP A 239 -8.15 -4.55 8.38
CA ASP A 239 -7.61 -5.88 8.65
C ASP A 239 -6.21 -5.80 9.28
N PHE A 240 -5.39 -4.83 8.85
CA PHE A 240 -4.11 -4.54 9.52
C PHE A 240 -4.32 -4.06 10.96
N GLU A 241 -5.32 -3.20 11.19
CA GLU A 241 -5.66 -2.76 12.55
C GLU A 241 -6.15 -3.92 13.42
N ALA A 242 -7.03 -4.78 12.89
CA ALA A 242 -7.51 -5.97 13.58
C ALA A 242 -6.35 -6.90 13.94
N PHE A 243 -5.40 -7.12 13.02
CA PHE A 243 -4.21 -7.92 13.29
C PHE A 243 -3.36 -7.33 14.43
N LEU A 244 -3.08 -6.04 14.41
CA LEU A 244 -2.28 -5.36 15.44
C LEU A 244 -2.94 -5.41 16.83
N ARG A 245 -4.27 -5.37 16.90
CA ARG A 245 -5.01 -5.49 18.17
C ARG A 245 -4.90 -6.90 18.77
N HIS A 246 -4.97 -7.95 17.95
CA HIS A 246 -4.92 -9.34 18.41
C HIS A 246 -3.50 -9.86 18.62
N TYR A 247 -2.53 -9.38 17.82
CA TYR A 247 -1.14 -9.86 17.81
C TYR A 247 -0.10 -8.72 17.94
N PRO A 248 -0.18 -7.86 18.96
CA PRO A 248 0.70 -6.68 19.10
C PRO A 248 2.18 -7.03 19.29
N GLN A 249 2.49 -8.25 19.74
CA GLN A 249 3.86 -8.72 20.01
C GLN A 249 4.40 -9.66 18.91
N ALA A 250 3.64 -9.89 17.83
CA ALA A 250 4.10 -10.73 16.74
C ALA A 250 5.30 -10.10 16.02
N ALA A 251 6.20 -10.93 15.49
CA ALA A 251 7.34 -10.45 14.70
C ALA A 251 6.90 -9.61 13.48
N SER A 252 5.71 -9.88 12.94
CA SER A 252 5.09 -9.14 11.84
C SER A 252 4.38 -7.84 12.26
N ALA A 253 4.20 -7.56 13.55
CA ALA A 253 3.48 -6.38 14.04
C ALA A 253 4.08 -5.07 13.53
N ARG A 254 5.43 -4.95 13.56
CA ARG A 254 6.11 -3.77 12.99
C ARG A 254 5.81 -3.58 11.49
N ARG A 255 5.76 -4.68 10.73
CA ARG A 255 5.46 -4.63 9.30
C ARG A 255 4.01 -4.25 9.04
N ALA A 256 3.08 -4.77 9.84
CA ALA A 256 1.66 -4.42 9.78
C ALA A 256 1.43 -2.93 10.11
N GLU A 257 2.09 -2.41 11.14
CA GLU A 257 2.02 -0.99 11.53
C GLU A 257 2.52 -0.08 10.41
N GLN A 258 3.66 -0.43 9.79
CA GLN A 258 4.21 0.33 8.67
C GLN A 258 3.29 0.33 7.45
N LEU A 259 2.70 -0.81 7.08
CA LEU A 259 1.74 -0.90 5.97
C LEU A 259 0.52 -0.03 6.25
N LEU A 260 -0.06 -0.17 7.44
CA LEU A 260 -1.22 0.62 7.86
C LEU A 260 -0.93 2.12 7.81
N PHE A 261 0.24 2.54 8.32
CA PHE A 261 0.66 3.94 8.31
C PHE A 261 0.67 4.54 6.90
N PHE A 262 1.32 3.89 5.92
CA PHE A 262 1.39 4.44 4.57
C PHE A 262 0.07 4.35 3.81
N LEU A 263 -0.82 3.41 4.16
CA LEU A 263 -2.18 3.34 3.60
C LEU A 263 -3.11 4.43 4.13
N THR A 264 -2.89 4.92 5.36
CA THR A 264 -3.81 5.85 6.02
C THR A 264 -3.22 7.24 6.29
N ARG A 265 -1.98 7.51 5.88
CA ARG A 265 -1.26 8.74 6.23
C ARG A 265 -2.02 10.02 5.87
N ASP A 266 -2.67 10.01 4.70
CA ASP A 266 -3.37 11.17 4.15
C ASP A 266 -4.84 11.22 4.63
N ASN A 267 -5.28 10.19 5.37
CA ASN A 267 -6.61 10.13 5.97
C ASN A 267 -6.60 10.82 7.36
N LYS A 268 -7.22 12.00 7.42
CA LYS A 268 -7.31 12.82 8.65
C LYS A 268 -8.20 12.21 9.74
N GLU A 269 -9.02 11.20 9.42
CA GLU A 269 -10.02 10.63 10.35
C GLU A 269 -9.46 9.50 11.24
N LEU A 270 -8.37 8.84 10.84
CA LEU A 270 -7.76 7.75 11.60
C LEU A 270 -6.72 8.26 12.60
N SER A 271 -7.10 8.32 13.89
CA SER A 271 -6.23 8.72 15.01
C SER A 271 -5.58 7.50 15.69
N LEU A 272 -4.73 6.79 14.97
CA LEU A 272 -3.92 5.71 15.54
C LEU A 272 -2.68 6.25 16.26
N LYS A 273 -2.33 5.66 17.41
CA LYS A 273 -1.06 5.94 18.10
C LYS A 273 0.06 5.19 17.40
N TRP A 274 0.85 5.91 16.62
CA TRP A 274 2.01 5.37 15.92
C TRP A 274 3.23 5.23 16.83
N SER A 275 4.12 4.29 16.53
CA SER A 275 5.45 4.20 17.13
C SER A 275 6.26 5.48 16.93
N ASP A 276 7.20 5.76 17.84
CA ASP A 276 8.03 6.98 17.81
C ASP A 276 8.72 7.19 16.47
N SER A 277 9.16 6.08 15.83
CA SER A 277 9.79 6.12 14.50
C SER A 277 8.86 6.66 13.42
N LEU A 278 7.58 6.27 13.42
CA LEU A 278 6.58 6.72 12.47
C LEU A 278 6.05 8.12 12.81
N GLN A 279 6.00 8.49 14.09
CA GLN A 279 5.70 9.87 14.50
C GLN A 279 6.78 10.85 14.03
N LEU A 280 8.05 10.49 14.18
CA LEU A 280 9.18 11.28 13.65
C LEU A 280 9.15 11.35 12.12
N TRP A 281 8.81 10.23 11.47
CA TRP A 281 8.62 10.19 10.04
C TRP A 281 7.50 11.16 9.60
N LYS A 282 6.36 11.16 10.30
CA LYS A 282 5.23 12.08 10.05
C LYS A 282 5.64 13.53 10.24
N SER A 283 6.37 13.88 11.31
CA SER A 283 6.78 15.27 11.57
C SER A 283 7.77 15.79 10.53
N ARG A 284 8.76 14.98 10.12
CA ARG A 284 9.73 15.34 9.06
C ARG A 284 9.15 15.44 7.65
N SER A 285 7.94 14.93 7.46
CA SER A 285 7.22 14.97 6.19
C SER A 285 6.15 16.07 6.15
N GLN A 286 6.08 16.95 7.16
CA GLN A 286 5.14 18.08 7.21
C GLN A 286 5.54 19.26 6.31
N SER A 287 6.81 19.34 5.94
CA SER A 287 7.36 20.41 5.11
C SER A 287 8.21 19.81 3.98
N TYR A 288 8.32 20.54 2.88
CA TYR A 288 9.25 20.21 1.82
C TYR A 288 10.69 20.50 2.25
N TRP A 289 11.64 19.85 1.60
CA TRP A 289 13.07 20.10 1.81
C TRP A 289 13.67 20.81 0.60
N LEU A 290 14.74 21.55 0.83
CA LEU A 290 15.54 22.20 -0.19
C LEU A 290 16.99 21.70 -0.10
N PRO A 291 17.64 21.43 -1.23
CA PRO A 291 19.05 21.09 -1.22
C PRO A 291 19.89 22.31 -0.85
N PHE A 292 21.03 22.05 -0.21
CA PHE A 292 22.08 23.03 -0.04
C PHE A 292 23.44 22.39 -0.33
N TYR A 293 24.39 23.20 -0.77
CA TYR A 293 25.75 22.78 -1.06
C TYR A 293 26.72 23.37 -0.03
N GLN A 294 27.59 22.52 0.52
CA GLN A 294 28.59 22.92 1.50
C GLN A 294 29.78 21.95 1.45
N ASP A 295 31.00 22.49 1.43
CA ASP A 295 32.24 21.71 1.48
C ASP A 295 32.30 20.61 0.40
N GLY A 296 31.84 20.93 -0.83
CA GLY A 296 31.84 20.00 -1.96
C GLY A 296 30.70 18.98 -1.97
N ARG A 297 29.70 19.10 -1.08
CA ARG A 297 28.65 18.10 -0.87
C ARG A 297 27.26 18.71 -0.70
N PHE A 298 26.24 17.96 -1.10
CA PHE A 298 24.84 18.28 -0.90
C PHE A 298 24.30 17.77 0.44
N GLY A 299 23.48 18.61 1.08
CA GLY A 299 22.60 18.30 2.21
C GLY A 299 21.19 18.84 1.95
N PHE A 300 20.29 18.67 2.93
CA PHE A 300 18.90 19.11 2.83
C PHE A 300 18.47 19.90 4.07
N MET A 301 17.75 20.99 3.86
CA MET A 301 17.14 21.81 4.91
C MET A 301 15.64 21.95 4.69
N ASP A 302 14.88 22.29 5.73
CA ASP A 302 13.48 22.68 5.55
C ASP A 302 13.35 24.15 5.09
N ALA A 303 12.10 24.57 4.84
CA ALA A 303 11.76 25.94 4.45
C ALA A 303 12.14 27.02 5.50
N GLN A 304 12.49 26.64 6.73
CA GLN A 304 12.97 27.55 7.78
C GLN A 304 14.51 27.61 7.83
N GLY A 305 15.21 26.85 6.98
CA GLY A 305 16.67 26.76 6.93
C GLY A 305 17.26 25.80 7.95
N VAL A 306 16.44 25.01 8.67
CA VAL A 306 16.94 24.02 9.63
C VAL A 306 17.43 22.80 8.85
N VAL A 307 18.68 22.41 9.10
CA VAL A 307 19.30 21.25 8.44
C VAL A 307 18.59 19.97 8.87
N GLN A 308 17.91 19.32 7.93
CA GLN A 308 17.23 18.04 8.12
C GLN A 308 18.15 16.86 7.77
N MET A 309 19.07 17.08 6.82
CA MET A 309 20.13 16.15 6.48
C MET A 309 21.45 16.90 6.23
N PRO A 310 22.53 16.55 6.94
CA PRO A 310 23.82 17.23 6.77
C PRO A 310 24.38 17.01 5.37
N ALA A 311 25.24 17.93 4.93
CA ALA A 311 25.95 17.81 3.66
C ALA A 311 26.85 16.56 3.66
N ARG A 312 26.53 15.60 2.80
CA ARG A 312 27.28 14.35 2.66
C ARG A 312 27.26 13.73 1.26
N PHE A 313 26.34 14.15 0.40
CA PHE A 313 26.18 13.56 -0.92
C PHE A 313 27.06 14.27 -1.93
N ASN A 314 27.77 13.51 -2.77
CA ASN A 314 28.54 14.12 -3.85
C ASN A 314 27.61 14.66 -4.94
N ASP A 315 26.45 14.03 -5.13
CA ASP A 315 25.44 14.42 -6.10
C ASP A 315 24.03 14.04 -5.62
N ILE A 316 23.02 14.71 -6.16
CA ILE A 316 21.60 14.50 -5.88
C ILE A 316 20.81 14.43 -7.19
N PHE A 317 19.61 13.89 -7.14
CA PHE A 317 18.74 13.87 -8.32
C PHE A 317 18.48 15.28 -8.85
N GLU A 318 18.55 15.46 -10.18
CA GLU A 318 18.56 16.77 -10.84
C GLU A 318 17.30 17.60 -10.53
N GLU A 319 16.13 16.95 -10.52
CA GLU A 319 14.85 17.60 -10.20
C GLU A 319 14.83 18.23 -8.80
N TYR A 320 15.63 17.72 -7.86
CA TYR A 320 15.71 18.27 -6.50
C TYR A 320 16.35 19.67 -6.47
N LYS A 321 17.14 20.04 -7.48
CA LYS A 321 17.77 21.37 -7.60
C LYS A 321 16.78 22.44 -8.04
N CYS A 322 15.67 22.04 -8.66
CA CYS A 322 14.73 22.91 -9.33
C CYS A 322 13.57 23.38 -8.43
N GLY A 323 13.36 22.77 -7.26
CA GLY A 323 12.21 23.12 -6.43
C GLY A 323 12.08 22.34 -5.12
N PRO A 324 10.87 22.39 -4.50
CA PRO A 324 10.63 21.76 -3.21
C PRO A 324 10.65 20.24 -3.31
N VAL A 325 11.44 19.59 -2.45
CA VAL A 325 11.52 18.13 -2.38
C VAL A 325 10.50 17.58 -1.38
N GLU A 326 9.45 16.95 -1.89
CA GLU A 326 8.37 16.32 -1.11
C GLU A 326 8.51 14.79 -0.99
N ASP A 327 9.51 14.21 -1.65
CA ASP A 327 9.72 12.76 -1.65
C ASP A 327 10.00 12.18 -0.26
N ASP A 328 9.37 11.04 0.02
CA ASP A 328 9.59 10.24 1.23
C ASP A 328 10.95 9.55 1.27
N VAL A 329 11.49 9.29 0.07
CA VAL A 329 12.75 8.58 -0.19
C VAL A 329 13.52 9.39 -1.22
N LEU A 330 14.70 9.84 -0.84
CA LEU A 330 15.58 10.63 -1.68
C LEU A 330 16.46 9.73 -2.53
N LEU A 331 16.59 10.06 -3.81
CA LEU A 331 17.59 9.51 -4.71
C LEU A 331 18.87 10.35 -4.65
N THR A 332 19.97 9.77 -4.16
CA THR A 332 21.25 10.47 -4.00
C THR A 332 22.41 9.64 -4.58
N SER A 333 23.62 10.23 -4.63
CA SER A 333 24.84 9.53 -5.03
C SER A 333 25.19 8.30 -4.17
N GLU A 334 24.63 8.19 -2.95
CA GLU A 334 24.82 7.01 -2.09
C GLU A 334 23.77 5.91 -2.34
N GLY A 335 22.67 6.23 -3.05
CA GLY A 335 21.54 5.36 -3.31
C GLY A 335 20.21 5.94 -2.80
N LEU A 336 19.24 5.06 -2.47
CA LEU A 336 17.93 5.46 -1.97
C LEU A 336 17.92 5.58 -0.45
N ILE A 337 17.65 6.78 0.05
CA ILE A 337 17.71 7.11 1.49
C ILE A 337 16.37 7.69 1.94
N THR A 338 15.81 7.17 3.04
CA THR A 338 14.60 7.76 3.64
C THR A 338 14.87 9.13 4.26
N ARG A 339 13.82 9.93 4.51
CA ARG A 339 13.92 11.17 5.33
C ARG A 339 14.46 10.96 6.76
N LEU A 340 14.55 9.72 7.24
CA LEU A 340 15.19 9.39 8.52
C LEU A 340 16.70 9.12 8.38
N GLY A 341 17.24 9.17 7.17
CA GLY A 341 18.64 8.86 6.86
C GLY A 341 18.93 7.36 6.70
N GLN A 342 17.92 6.49 6.80
CA GLN A 342 18.07 5.04 6.59
C GLN A 342 18.27 4.72 5.11
N MET A 343 19.32 3.94 4.81
CA MET A 343 19.60 3.39 3.49
C MET A 343 18.61 2.28 3.14
N LEU A 344 17.89 2.43 2.03
CA LEU A 344 16.99 1.40 1.48
C LEU A 344 17.69 0.54 0.42
N PHE A 345 18.51 1.15 -0.43
CA PHE A 345 19.13 0.47 -1.56
C PHE A 345 20.41 1.16 -2.03
N ARG A 346 21.47 0.38 -2.28
CA ARG A 346 22.72 0.84 -2.90
C ARG A 346 22.83 0.26 -4.31
N GLY A 347 23.25 1.08 -5.27
CA GLY A 347 23.55 0.62 -6.62
C GLY A 347 23.88 1.78 -7.54
N ASP A 348 24.77 1.52 -8.50
CA ASP A 348 25.10 2.46 -9.56
C ASP A 348 23.94 2.51 -10.59
N SER A 349 23.70 3.67 -11.20
CA SER A 349 22.63 3.87 -12.20
C SER A 349 21.24 3.47 -11.71
N LEU A 350 20.83 4.08 -10.59
CA LEU A 350 19.61 3.73 -9.86
C LEU A 350 18.39 4.48 -10.41
N THR A 351 17.37 3.73 -10.81
CA THR A 351 16.02 4.28 -11.03
C THR A 351 15.12 3.86 -9.87
N ALA A 352 14.18 4.73 -9.50
CA ALA A 352 13.20 4.48 -8.47
C ALA A 352 11.83 5.00 -8.90
N GLN A 353 10.81 4.16 -8.77
CA GLN A 353 9.43 4.51 -9.11
C GLN A 353 8.51 4.11 -7.97
N VAL A 354 7.64 5.02 -7.53
CA VAL A 354 6.57 4.69 -6.58
C VAL A 354 5.54 3.81 -7.27
N VAL A 355 5.20 2.68 -6.64
CA VAL A 355 4.30 1.66 -7.21
C VAL A 355 2.94 1.65 -6.51
N ALA A 356 2.95 1.84 -5.19
CA ALA A 356 1.77 1.82 -4.33
C ALA A 356 2.09 2.63 -3.05
N PRO A 357 1.10 2.98 -2.21
CA PRO A 357 1.35 3.60 -0.91
C PRO A 357 2.37 2.79 -0.10
N GLY A 358 3.52 3.41 0.23
CA GLY A 358 4.61 2.75 0.94
C GLY A 358 5.57 1.92 0.08
N PHE A 359 5.27 1.64 -1.19
CA PHE A 359 6.08 0.77 -2.06
C PHE A 359 6.77 1.53 -3.20
N LEU A 360 8.01 1.13 -3.47
CA LEU A 360 8.80 1.61 -4.60
C LEU A 360 9.50 0.45 -5.30
N LEU A 361 9.58 0.53 -6.62
CA LEU A 361 10.38 -0.36 -7.45
C LEU A 361 11.71 0.34 -7.72
N ALA A 362 12.81 -0.27 -7.32
CA ALA A 362 14.14 0.33 -7.47
C ALA A 362 15.18 -0.66 -7.98
N GLY A 363 16.11 -0.18 -8.81
CA GLY A 363 17.23 -0.96 -9.31
C GLY A 363 17.71 -0.47 -10.68
N SER A 364 18.39 -1.35 -11.39
CA SER A 364 18.83 -1.12 -12.77
C SER A 364 17.73 -1.50 -13.77
N ASP A 365 17.95 -1.25 -15.05
CA ASP A 365 17.03 -1.70 -16.11
C ASP A 365 16.92 -3.22 -16.23
N SER A 366 17.94 -3.95 -15.77
CA SER A 366 17.98 -5.41 -15.86
C SER A 366 17.41 -6.12 -14.63
N VAL A 367 17.64 -5.57 -13.43
CA VAL A 367 17.23 -6.17 -12.15
C VAL A 367 16.70 -5.09 -11.23
N ARG A 368 15.44 -5.24 -10.83
CA ARG A 368 14.76 -4.34 -9.89
C ARG A 368 14.23 -5.10 -8.68
N TRP A 369 14.02 -4.35 -7.60
CA TRP A 369 13.57 -4.85 -6.32
C TRP A 369 12.37 -4.04 -5.87
N LEU A 370 11.32 -4.74 -5.42
CA LEU A 370 10.22 -4.10 -4.74
C LEU A 370 10.63 -3.83 -3.29
N LEU A 371 10.73 -2.55 -2.94
CA LEU A 371 11.11 -2.06 -1.63
C LEU A 371 9.90 -1.40 -0.97
N HIS A 372 9.85 -1.45 0.35
CA HIS A 372 8.92 -0.68 1.16
C HIS A 372 9.67 0.44 1.87
N LYS A 373 9.06 1.63 1.95
CA LYS A 373 9.60 2.83 2.61
C LYS A 373 9.97 2.60 4.08
N GLY A 374 9.37 1.58 4.70
CA GLY A 374 9.68 1.10 6.05
C GLY A 374 10.99 0.31 6.22
N GLY A 375 11.78 0.09 5.15
CA GLY A 375 13.13 -0.47 5.25
C GLY A 375 13.28 -1.96 4.91
N TRP A 376 12.26 -2.59 4.36
CA TRP A 376 12.28 -4.01 3.96
C TRP A 376 11.99 -4.17 2.47
N ARG A 377 12.34 -5.33 1.92
CA ARG A 377 12.17 -5.64 0.50
C ARG A 377 11.48 -6.98 0.27
N TYR A 378 10.86 -7.13 -0.88
CA TYR A 378 10.42 -8.43 -1.36
C TYR A 378 11.62 -9.32 -1.68
N GLU A 379 11.51 -10.62 -1.38
CA GLU A 379 12.65 -11.54 -1.41
C GLU A 379 13.20 -11.79 -2.82
N GLN A 380 12.34 -11.75 -3.82
CA GLN A 380 12.69 -12.05 -5.21
C GLN A 380 12.80 -10.77 -6.03
N PRO A 381 13.78 -10.66 -6.96
CA PRO A 381 13.82 -9.57 -7.91
C PRO A 381 12.63 -9.65 -8.88
N VAL A 382 12.18 -8.48 -9.34
CA VAL A 382 11.06 -8.34 -10.27
C VAL A 382 11.45 -7.40 -11.40
N ARG A 383 10.79 -7.55 -12.54
CA ARG A 383 10.99 -6.65 -13.70
C ARG A 383 10.09 -5.43 -13.63
N ARG A 384 8.81 -5.66 -13.32
CA ARG A 384 7.76 -4.65 -13.23
C ARG A 384 6.86 -4.93 -12.04
N ALA A 385 6.26 -3.88 -11.53
CA ALA A 385 5.30 -3.93 -10.44
C ALA A 385 4.25 -2.82 -10.64
N ARG A 386 2.99 -3.11 -10.31
CA ARG A 386 1.90 -2.11 -10.31
C ARG A 386 0.87 -2.42 -9.23
N LEU A 387 0.25 -1.37 -8.69
CA LEU A 387 -0.95 -1.49 -7.86
C LEU A 387 -2.14 -1.85 -8.74
N VAL A 388 -2.96 -2.80 -8.29
CA VAL A 388 -4.21 -3.20 -8.97
C VAL A 388 -5.35 -3.28 -7.94
N ALA A 389 -6.55 -2.83 -8.34
CA ALA A 389 -7.73 -2.68 -7.48
C ALA A 389 -7.46 -1.90 -6.18
N ASP A 390 -6.53 -0.96 -6.24
CA ASP A 390 -6.06 -0.10 -5.12
C ASP A 390 -5.56 -0.82 -3.87
N ARG A 391 -5.36 -2.14 -3.91
CA ARG A 391 -5.06 -2.95 -2.71
C ARG A 391 -4.15 -4.16 -2.92
N PHE A 392 -3.79 -4.50 -4.16
CA PHE A 392 -2.89 -5.63 -4.46
C PHE A 392 -1.72 -5.21 -5.35
N LEU A 393 -0.62 -5.96 -5.30
CA LEU A 393 0.53 -5.75 -6.16
C LEU A 393 0.58 -6.83 -7.22
N ALA A 394 0.44 -6.44 -8.48
CA ALA A 394 0.77 -7.29 -9.61
C ALA A 394 2.28 -7.18 -9.86
N LEU A 395 2.98 -8.31 -9.87
CA LEU A 395 4.43 -8.38 -10.05
C LEU A 395 4.78 -9.25 -11.25
N GLU A 396 5.72 -8.78 -12.07
CA GLU A 396 6.29 -9.54 -13.17
C GLU A 396 7.67 -10.10 -12.78
N ASN A 397 7.82 -11.42 -12.85
CA ASN A 397 9.09 -12.08 -12.54
C ASN A 397 10.09 -12.00 -13.70
N MET A 398 11.29 -12.54 -13.49
CA MET A 398 12.35 -12.57 -14.50
C MET A 398 12.00 -13.42 -15.75
N GLN A 399 11.03 -14.34 -15.63
CA GLN A 399 10.51 -15.13 -16.76
C GLN A 399 9.33 -14.47 -17.50
N GLN A 400 9.06 -13.18 -17.30
CA GLN A 400 7.95 -12.45 -17.95
C GLN A 400 6.57 -13.05 -17.65
N ARG A 401 6.39 -13.57 -16.44
CA ARG A 401 5.10 -14.03 -15.95
C ARG A 401 4.66 -13.19 -14.78
N TRP A 402 3.39 -12.79 -14.82
CA TRP A 402 2.75 -12.03 -13.77
C TRP A 402 2.18 -12.95 -12.69
N GLY A 403 2.37 -12.54 -11.43
CA GLY A 403 1.69 -13.06 -10.25
C GLY A 403 1.05 -11.92 -9.48
N LEU A 404 0.08 -12.24 -8.61
CA LEU A 404 -0.59 -11.26 -7.78
C LEU A 404 -0.28 -11.54 -6.32
N ILE A 405 0.20 -10.52 -5.61
CA ILE A 405 0.51 -10.60 -4.19
C ILE A 405 -0.28 -9.57 -3.40
N ALA A 406 -0.61 -9.89 -2.16
CA ALA A 406 -1.09 -8.92 -1.18
C ALA A 406 0.04 -7.98 -0.73
N LEU A 407 -0.30 -6.81 -0.18
CA LEU A 407 0.67 -5.82 0.30
C LEU A 407 1.60 -6.38 1.39
N ASN A 408 1.13 -7.33 2.18
CA ASN A 408 1.93 -8.03 3.19
C ASN A 408 2.98 -9.00 2.60
N GLY A 409 2.98 -9.22 1.27
CA GLY A 409 3.87 -10.13 0.56
C GLY A 409 3.30 -11.53 0.32
N TRP A 410 2.07 -11.82 0.75
CA TRP A 410 1.43 -13.12 0.55
C TRP A 410 1.05 -13.32 -0.92
N VAL A 411 1.40 -14.47 -1.49
CA VAL A 411 1.07 -14.78 -2.90
C VAL A 411 -0.39 -15.20 -2.98
N LEU A 412 -1.22 -14.41 -3.67
CA LEU A 412 -2.62 -14.71 -3.93
C LEU A 412 -2.76 -15.55 -5.20
N LEU A 413 -2.09 -15.12 -6.28
CA LEU A 413 -2.08 -15.82 -7.55
C LEU A 413 -0.64 -16.11 -7.98
N PRO A 414 -0.33 -17.34 -8.43
CA PRO A 414 1.03 -17.72 -8.81
C PRO A 414 1.50 -16.98 -10.06
N PHE A 415 2.82 -16.91 -10.24
CA PHE A 415 3.48 -16.25 -11.38
C PHE A 415 3.35 -17.06 -12.68
N GLN A 416 2.16 -17.08 -13.27
CA GLN A 416 1.85 -17.89 -14.45
C GLN A 416 1.06 -17.14 -15.53
N TYR A 417 0.72 -15.88 -15.31
CA TYR A 417 -0.15 -15.09 -16.20
C TYR A 417 0.68 -14.25 -17.19
N GLU A 418 0.09 -13.93 -18.33
CA GLU A 418 0.69 -13.03 -19.33
C GLU A 418 0.56 -11.57 -18.93
N ASP A 419 -0.53 -11.24 -18.24
CA ASP A 419 -0.79 -9.91 -17.69
C ASP A 419 -1.77 -10.02 -16.51
N ILE A 420 -1.69 -9.09 -15.55
CA ILE A 420 -2.66 -8.95 -14.46
C ILE A 420 -2.97 -7.48 -14.24
N ASP A 421 -4.21 -7.06 -14.49
CA ASP A 421 -4.70 -5.70 -14.36
C ASP A 421 -5.99 -5.66 -13.53
N ALA A 422 -6.60 -4.48 -13.37
CA ALA A 422 -7.90 -4.32 -12.76
C ALA A 422 -8.77 -3.29 -13.50
N ILE A 423 -10.09 -3.49 -13.39
CA ILE A 423 -11.11 -2.49 -13.70
C ILE A 423 -11.88 -2.29 -12.40
N ASP A 424 -11.54 -1.22 -11.66
CA ASP A 424 -12.00 -0.98 -10.29
C ASP A 424 -11.79 -2.22 -9.40
N GLU A 425 -12.87 -2.82 -8.90
CA GLU A 425 -12.86 -3.99 -8.01
C GLU A 425 -12.88 -5.34 -8.77
N VAL A 426 -12.70 -5.33 -10.09
CA VAL A 426 -12.61 -6.56 -10.91
C VAL A 426 -11.18 -6.79 -11.37
N ILE A 427 -10.60 -7.91 -10.95
CA ILE A 427 -9.28 -8.38 -11.38
C ILE A 427 -9.38 -9.00 -12.77
N VAL A 428 -8.49 -8.58 -13.66
CA VAL A 428 -8.41 -9.00 -15.06
C VAL A 428 -7.12 -9.79 -15.27
N LEU A 429 -7.22 -11.11 -15.46
CA LEU A 429 -6.07 -11.98 -15.73
C LEU A 429 -5.95 -12.26 -17.24
N GLY A 430 -4.81 -11.93 -17.83
CA GLY A 430 -4.47 -12.26 -19.22
C GLY A 430 -3.84 -13.65 -19.34
N ARG A 431 -4.43 -14.53 -20.16
CA ARG A 431 -3.87 -15.86 -20.46
C ARG A 431 -4.34 -16.36 -21.82
N GLY A 432 -3.41 -16.75 -22.69
CA GLY A 432 -3.74 -17.31 -24.01
C GLY A 432 -4.53 -16.34 -24.89
N GLY A 433 -4.25 -15.04 -24.78
CA GLY A 433 -4.96 -13.99 -25.53
C GLY A 433 -6.41 -13.71 -25.07
N LYS A 434 -6.87 -14.36 -23.99
CA LYS A 434 -8.18 -14.10 -23.35
C LYS A 434 -8.00 -13.38 -22.01
N LYS A 435 -9.05 -12.67 -21.61
CA LYS A 435 -9.18 -12.02 -20.30
C LYS A 435 -10.13 -12.82 -19.40
N TYR A 436 -9.66 -13.16 -18.20
CA TYR A 436 -10.42 -13.86 -17.18
C TYR A 436 -10.74 -12.88 -16.05
N LEU A 437 -12.03 -12.64 -15.80
CA LEU A 437 -12.51 -11.65 -14.84
C LEU A 437 -12.90 -12.32 -13.52
N TYR A 438 -12.42 -11.76 -12.42
CA TYR A 438 -12.74 -12.18 -11.05
C TYR A 438 -13.02 -10.96 -10.16
N PRO A 439 -13.98 -11.01 -9.24
CA PRO A 439 -14.10 -9.98 -8.22
C PRO A 439 -12.85 -9.98 -7.32
N ALA A 440 -12.33 -8.81 -6.96
CA ALA A 440 -11.22 -8.62 -6.03
C ALA A 440 -11.45 -9.35 -4.69
N SER A 441 -12.72 -9.41 -4.26
CA SER A 441 -13.14 -10.15 -3.06
C SER A 441 -12.85 -11.65 -3.13
N SER A 442 -13.06 -12.26 -4.30
CA SER A 442 -12.78 -13.68 -4.53
C SER A 442 -11.29 -13.97 -4.58
N VAL A 443 -10.49 -13.00 -5.06
CA VAL A 443 -9.04 -13.17 -5.21
C VAL A 443 -8.32 -13.13 -3.86
N HIS A 444 -8.66 -12.22 -2.94
CA HIS A 444 -8.01 -12.24 -1.62
C HIS A 444 -8.41 -13.47 -0.78
N ALA A 445 -9.63 -14.01 -0.96
CA ALA A 445 -10.08 -15.22 -0.27
C ALA A 445 -9.19 -16.45 -0.56
N THR A 446 -8.45 -16.43 -1.68
CA THR A 446 -7.47 -17.48 -2.01
C THR A 446 -6.33 -17.59 -0.98
N ALA A 447 -6.05 -16.52 -0.22
CA ALA A 447 -5.09 -16.55 0.86
C ALA A 447 -5.47 -17.61 1.92
N ASP A 448 -6.77 -17.78 2.19
CA ASP A 448 -7.33 -18.80 3.08
C ASP A 448 -7.69 -20.12 2.36
N ARG A 449 -7.05 -20.39 1.20
CA ARG A 449 -7.25 -21.60 0.40
C ARG A 449 -8.70 -21.79 -0.10
N VAL A 450 -9.44 -20.70 -0.28
CA VAL A 450 -10.72 -20.71 -0.98
C VAL A 450 -10.44 -20.78 -2.48
N GLU A 451 -11.10 -21.70 -3.18
CA GLU A 451 -10.98 -21.83 -4.63
C GLU A 451 -11.61 -20.63 -5.33
N LEU A 452 -10.98 -20.17 -6.43
CA LEU A 452 -11.56 -19.12 -7.25
C LEU A 452 -12.88 -19.61 -7.89
N PRO A 453 -13.92 -18.76 -7.94
CA PRO A 453 -15.16 -19.09 -8.63
C PRO A 453 -14.94 -19.22 -10.15
N ALA A 454 -15.93 -19.70 -10.89
CA ALA A 454 -15.83 -19.72 -12.35
C ALA A 454 -15.71 -18.29 -12.90
N PRO A 455 -14.67 -17.98 -13.72
CA PRO A 455 -14.48 -16.65 -14.28
C PRO A 455 -15.44 -16.37 -15.43
N ILE A 456 -15.66 -15.07 -15.69
CA ILE A 456 -16.11 -14.62 -17.02
C ILE A 456 -14.89 -14.53 -17.94
N VAL A 457 -14.96 -15.22 -19.09
CA VAL A 457 -13.86 -15.29 -20.07
C VAL A 457 -14.25 -14.55 -21.34
N VAL A 458 -13.50 -13.51 -21.69
CA VAL A 458 -13.79 -12.58 -22.79
C VAL A 458 -12.52 -12.23 -23.56
N ASP A 459 -12.66 -11.70 -24.78
CA ASP A 459 -11.51 -11.15 -25.52
C ASP A 459 -11.11 -9.79 -24.95
N GLU A 460 -12.10 -8.95 -24.63
CA GLU A 460 -11.88 -7.61 -24.11
C GLU A 460 -12.82 -7.28 -22.96
N ALA A 461 -12.31 -6.46 -22.04
CA ALA A 461 -13.02 -5.87 -20.94
C ALA A 461 -12.50 -4.44 -20.77
N ARG A 462 -13.39 -3.46 -20.62
CA ARG A 462 -13.08 -2.03 -20.47
C ARG A 462 -14.05 -1.38 -19.47
N ALA A 463 -13.54 -0.47 -18.64
CA ALA A 463 -14.32 0.29 -17.68
C ALA A 463 -15.39 1.17 -18.37
N TRP A 464 -16.53 1.36 -17.70
CA TRP A 464 -17.63 2.23 -18.13
C TRP A 464 -18.32 2.92 -16.95
N GLY A 465 -18.23 4.25 -16.91
CA GLY A 465 -18.70 5.04 -15.77
C GLY A 465 -18.02 4.57 -14.47
N ASP A 466 -18.72 4.73 -13.35
CA ASP A 466 -18.14 4.40 -12.04
C ASP A 466 -18.32 2.93 -11.62
N SER A 467 -19.11 2.12 -12.35
CA SER A 467 -19.56 0.81 -11.83
C SER A 467 -19.87 -0.29 -12.85
N ALA A 468 -19.65 -0.05 -14.13
CA ALA A 468 -20.00 -1.01 -15.16
C ALA A 468 -18.83 -1.27 -16.11
N ILE A 469 -18.87 -2.43 -16.77
CA ILE A 469 -17.77 -2.97 -17.55
C ILE A 469 -18.32 -3.45 -18.88
N HIS A 470 -17.86 -2.85 -19.97
CA HIS A 470 -18.14 -3.35 -21.31
C HIS A 470 -17.26 -4.55 -21.61
N ILE A 471 -17.88 -5.63 -22.06
CA ILE A 471 -17.21 -6.90 -22.36
C ILE A 471 -17.48 -7.34 -23.80
N ARG A 472 -16.47 -7.93 -24.43
CA ARG A 472 -16.55 -8.43 -25.81
C ARG A 472 -15.90 -9.80 -25.95
N ASN A 473 -16.54 -10.70 -26.67
CA ASN A 473 -16.01 -12.02 -27.05
C ASN A 473 -16.39 -12.33 -28.50
N GLY A 474 -15.43 -12.15 -29.42
CA GLY A 474 -15.64 -12.19 -30.86
C GLY A 474 -16.65 -11.12 -31.31
N ALA A 475 -17.74 -11.57 -31.94
CA ALA A 475 -18.84 -10.71 -32.39
C ALA A 475 -19.91 -10.47 -31.31
N LEU A 476 -19.71 -10.97 -30.09
CA LEU A 476 -20.64 -10.80 -28.97
C LEU A 476 -20.19 -9.64 -28.09
N GLU A 477 -21.11 -8.77 -27.71
CA GLU A 477 -20.88 -7.64 -26.80
C GLU A 477 -21.91 -7.64 -25.67
N GLY A 478 -21.52 -7.20 -24.49
CA GLY A 478 -22.38 -7.08 -23.31
C GLY A 478 -21.83 -6.08 -22.30
N VAL A 479 -22.58 -5.88 -21.22
CA VAL A 479 -22.21 -5.00 -20.10
C VAL A 479 -22.49 -5.72 -18.79
N ILE A 480 -21.53 -5.73 -17.89
CA ILE A 480 -21.64 -6.31 -16.55
C ILE A 480 -21.37 -5.24 -15.48
N ASN A 481 -21.80 -5.48 -14.25
CA ASN A 481 -21.42 -4.66 -13.09
C ASN A 481 -20.13 -5.18 -12.44
N GLN A 482 -19.65 -4.51 -11.38
CA GLN A 482 -18.47 -4.92 -10.59
C GLN A 482 -18.62 -6.28 -9.89
N HIS A 483 -19.85 -6.80 -9.72
CA HIS A 483 -20.12 -8.14 -9.20
C HIS A 483 -20.17 -9.21 -10.30
N LEU A 484 -19.83 -8.85 -11.54
CA LEU A 484 -19.90 -9.68 -12.74
C LEU A 484 -21.32 -10.11 -13.15
N GLU A 485 -22.35 -9.39 -12.70
CA GLU A 485 -23.73 -9.61 -13.10
C GLU A 485 -24.04 -8.84 -14.39
N ALA A 486 -24.75 -9.48 -15.32
CA ALA A 486 -25.09 -8.88 -16.61
C ALA A 486 -26.13 -7.75 -16.45
N ILE A 487 -25.74 -6.54 -16.84
CA ILE A 487 -26.64 -5.40 -17.07
C ILE A 487 -27.25 -5.51 -18.47
N ILE A 488 -26.39 -5.72 -19.48
CA ILE A 488 -26.78 -6.06 -20.85
C ILE A 488 -26.16 -7.42 -21.17
N PRO A 489 -26.98 -8.48 -21.37
CA PRO A 489 -26.47 -9.80 -21.69
C PRO A 489 -25.59 -9.79 -22.93
N MET A 490 -24.59 -10.67 -22.92
CA MET A 490 -23.67 -10.85 -24.05
C MET A 490 -24.41 -11.48 -25.23
N ASP A 491 -24.43 -10.76 -26.36
CA ASP A 491 -25.21 -11.13 -27.55
C ASP A 491 -24.53 -10.56 -28.81
N ARG A 492 -24.92 -11.03 -30.00
CA ARG A 492 -24.47 -10.45 -31.27
C ARG A 492 -25.19 -9.11 -31.48
N GLN A 493 -24.57 -8.05 -30.98
CA GLN A 493 -25.08 -6.69 -30.99
C GLN A 493 -23.91 -5.69 -31.02
N ALA A 494 -24.20 -4.45 -31.40
CA ALA A 494 -23.25 -3.35 -31.29
C ALA A 494 -23.71 -2.41 -30.17
N LEU A 495 -22.81 -2.12 -29.24
CA LEU A 495 -23.07 -1.17 -28.15
C LEU A 495 -22.30 0.13 -28.44
N THR A 496 -23.02 1.25 -28.50
CA THR A 496 -22.42 2.59 -28.66
C THR A 496 -22.76 3.45 -27.45
N PHE A 497 -21.75 4.12 -26.91
CA PHE A 497 -21.87 4.94 -25.70
C PHE A 497 -22.44 6.35 -26.00
N SER A 498 -23.24 6.89 -25.07
CA SER A 498 -23.76 8.27 -25.07
C SER A 498 -23.97 8.81 -23.65
N SER A 499 -24.15 10.12 -23.47
CA SER A 499 -24.32 10.77 -22.16
C SER A 499 -25.52 10.29 -21.34
N PHE A 500 -26.54 9.73 -21.99
CA PHE A 500 -27.74 9.22 -21.34
C PHE A 500 -27.72 7.70 -21.08
N GLY A 501 -26.70 6.97 -21.54
CA GLY A 501 -26.62 5.50 -21.46
C GLY A 501 -26.04 4.86 -22.72
N PHE A 502 -26.77 3.92 -23.33
CA PHE A 502 -26.30 3.21 -24.53
C PHE A 502 -27.31 3.19 -25.67
N LEU A 503 -26.76 3.13 -26.87
CA LEU A 503 -27.45 2.62 -28.04
C LEU A 503 -27.07 1.16 -28.23
N ARG A 504 -28.04 0.28 -28.09
CA ARG A 504 -27.89 -1.15 -28.38
C ARG A 504 -28.44 -1.41 -29.77
N SER A 505 -27.61 -1.81 -30.72
CA SER A 505 -28.06 -2.09 -32.10
C SER A 505 -27.97 -3.57 -32.42
N LYS A 506 -29.09 -4.17 -32.85
CA LYS A 506 -29.21 -5.59 -33.20
C LYS A 506 -30.20 -5.78 -34.33
N ASN A 507 -29.84 -6.55 -35.36
CA ASN A 507 -30.70 -6.87 -36.51
C ASN A 507 -31.30 -5.64 -37.22
N GLY A 508 -30.52 -4.56 -37.34
CA GLY A 508 -30.97 -3.32 -37.99
C GLY A 508 -31.89 -2.43 -37.14
N GLN A 509 -32.17 -2.84 -35.89
CA GLN A 509 -32.91 -2.04 -34.92
C GLN A 509 -31.97 -1.52 -33.83
N THR A 510 -32.30 -0.38 -33.25
CA THR A 510 -31.58 0.26 -32.15
C THR A 510 -32.51 0.45 -30.96
N TRP A 511 -32.06 0.05 -29.77
CA TRP A 511 -32.69 0.31 -28.49
C TRP A 511 -31.90 1.39 -27.76
N VAL A 512 -32.62 2.27 -27.06
CA VAL A 512 -32.04 3.36 -26.28
C VAL A 512 -32.16 3.02 -24.80
N GLU A 513 -31.05 2.60 -24.20
CA GLU A 513 -30.98 2.26 -22.79
C GLU A 513 -30.61 3.50 -21.96
N GLY A 514 -31.35 3.77 -20.88
CA GLY A 514 -31.16 4.94 -20.00
C GLY A 514 -32.19 6.08 -20.18
N ILE A 515 -33.10 5.96 -21.16
CA ILE A 515 -34.25 6.85 -21.36
C ILE A 515 -35.55 6.06 -21.12
N PRO A 516 -36.27 6.27 -20.00
CA PRO A 516 -37.46 5.48 -19.67
C PRO A 516 -38.55 5.49 -20.77
N ALA A 517 -38.75 6.61 -21.46
CA ALA A 517 -39.76 6.73 -22.52
C ALA A 517 -39.45 5.92 -23.79
N LEU A 518 -38.20 5.44 -23.95
CA LEU A 518 -37.76 4.63 -25.08
C LEU A 518 -37.36 3.21 -24.67
N SER A 519 -37.41 2.89 -23.37
CA SER A 519 -36.97 1.59 -22.87
C SER A 519 -37.80 0.46 -23.48
N GLY A 520 -37.12 -0.57 -23.97
CA GLY A 520 -37.73 -1.73 -24.64
C GLY A 520 -38.22 -1.49 -26.08
N ARG A 521 -38.23 -0.26 -26.59
CA ARG A 521 -38.66 0.05 -27.97
C ARG A 521 -37.57 -0.24 -28.98
N ALA A 522 -37.93 -0.92 -30.06
CA ALA A 522 -37.03 -1.23 -31.17
C ALA A 522 -37.17 -0.15 -32.25
N LEU A 523 -36.14 0.66 -32.42
CA LEU A 523 -36.16 1.83 -33.31
C LEU A 523 -35.40 1.52 -34.61
N ASP A 524 -35.94 1.92 -35.75
CA ASP A 524 -35.35 1.69 -37.08
C ASP A 524 -34.09 2.53 -37.30
N LYS A 525 -34.05 3.73 -36.71
CA LYS A 525 -32.93 4.67 -36.81
C LYS A 525 -32.88 5.54 -35.56
N VAL A 526 -31.68 5.81 -35.06
CA VAL A 526 -31.45 6.74 -33.95
C VAL A 526 -30.28 7.67 -34.31
N THR A 527 -30.48 8.98 -34.11
CA THR A 527 -29.44 10.00 -34.27
C THR A 527 -29.41 10.85 -33.01
N VAL A 528 -28.25 10.93 -32.37
CA VAL A 528 -28.04 11.71 -31.15
C VAL A 528 -27.29 12.99 -31.49
N ARG A 529 -27.86 14.15 -31.16
CA ARG A 529 -27.19 15.46 -31.19
C ARG A 529 -27.66 16.27 -30.00
N GLU A 530 -26.88 16.22 -28.92
CA GLU A 530 -27.29 16.79 -27.64
C GLU A 530 -27.74 18.25 -27.75
N PRO A 531 -28.85 18.62 -27.07
CA PRO A 531 -29.63 17.82 -26.12
C PRO A 531 -30.73 16.96 -26.76
N TRP A 532 -30.68 16.72 -28.07
CA TRP A 532 -31.73 16.05 -28.85
C TRP A 532 -31.38 14.61 -29.21
N LEU A 533 -32.41 13.76 -29.22
CA LEU A 533 -32.38 12.45 -29.84
C LEU A 533 -33.52 12.35 -30.83
N LEU A 534 -33.17 12.06 -32.08
CA LEU A 534 -34.10 11.83 -33.18
C LEU A 534 -34.15 10.33 -33.42
N ALA A 535 -35.34 9.75 -33.44
CA ALA A 535 -35.53 8.33 -33.71
C ALA A 535 -36.66 8.09 -34.72
N GLU A 536 -36.63 6.93 -35.38
CA GLU A 536 -37.69 6.45 -36.27
C GLU A 536 -38.15 5.07 -35.80
N GLU A 537 -39.45 4.82 -35.77
CA GLU A 537 -40.07 3.52 -35.43
C GLU A 537 -41.27 3.26 -36.36
N SER A 538 -41.21 2.23 -37.20
CA SER A 538 -42.27 1.88 -38.17
C SER A 538 -42.71 3.05 -39.05
N LYS A 539 -41.75 3.84 -39.56
CA LYS A 539 -41.95 5.11 -40.30
C LYS A 539 -42.52 6.27 -39.48
N GLN A 540 -42.68 6.11 -38.17
CA GLN A 540 -43.03 7.21 -37.28
C GLN A 540 -41.76 7.86 -36.75
N SER A 541 -41.60 9.16 -36.97
CA SER A 541 -40.50 9.92 -36.39
C SER A 541 -40.79 10.25 -34.92
N LEU A 542 -39.77 10.28 -34.09
CA LEU A 542 -39.80 10.56 -32.65
C LEU A 542 -38.72 11.59 -32.33
N LEU A 543 -39.10 12.68 -31.68
CA LEU A 543 -38.14 13.66 -31.14
C LEU A 543 -38.13 13.58 -29.62
N VAL A 544 -36.95 13.40 -29.03
CA VAL A 544 -36.75 13.30 -27.58
C VAL A 544 -35.79 14.37 -27.09
N LEU A 545 -36.16 15.02 -25.99
CA LEU A 545 -35.28 15.95 -25.27
C LEU A 545 -34.56 15.20 -24.15
N LEU A 546 -33.24 15.02 -24.29
CA LEU A 546 -32.42 14.20 -23.40
C LEU A 546 -32.40 14.72 -21.95
N THR A 547 -32.44 16.04 -21.75
CA THR A 547 -32.43 16.66 -20.42
C THR A 547 -33.68 16.33 -19.59
N THR A 548 -34.83 16.15 -20.25
CA THR A 548 -36.09 15.78 -19.58
C THR A 548 -36.48 14.32 -19.80
N LYS A 549 -35.77 13.62 -20.69
CA LYS A 549 -36.07 12.25 -21.15
C LYS A 549 -37.50 12.10 -21.68
N LYS A 550 -38.11 13.18 -22.20
CA LYS A 550 -39.49 13.20 -22.74
C LYS A 550 -39.52 13.20 -24.26
N VAL A 551 -40.50 12.47 -24.82
CA VAL A 551 -40.87 12.56 -26.23
C VAL A 551 -41.70 13.81 -26.45
N LEU A 552 -41.30 14.65 -27.41
CA LEU A 552 -41.93 15.94 -27.69
C LEU A 552 -42.74 15.96 -29.00
N GLU A 553 -42.33 15.20 -30.01
CA GLU A 553 -43.02 15.09 -31.30
C GLU A 553 -43.10 13.63 -31.76
N THR A 554 -44.20 13.28 -32.43
CA THR A 554 -44.37 12.00 -33.11
C THR A 554 -45.03 12.18 -34.48
N ASN A 555 -44.68 11.35 -35.46
CA ASN A 555 -45.32 11.35 -36.79
C ASN A 555 -45.17 12.69 -37.53
N ALA A 556 -43.96 13.23 -37.56
CA ALA A 556 -43.56 14.31 -38.48
C ALA A 556 -43.02 13.73 -39.80
N ASP A 557 -43.22 14.45 -40.90
CA ASP A 557 -42.72 14.06 -42.24
C ASP A 557 -41.19 14.16 -42.30
N SER A 558 -40.60 15.12 -41.58
CA SER A 558 -39.16 15.21 -41.37
C SER A 558 -38.83 15.80 -40.01
N LEU A 559 -37.70 15.37 -39.44
CA LEU A 559 -37.07 15.94 -38.25
C LEU A 559 -35.64 16.40 -38.57
N TRP A 560 -35.20 17.49 -37.95
CA TRP A 560 -33.82 17.98 -38.04
C TRP A 560 -33.39 18.66 -36.75
N THR A 561 -32.11 18.95 -36.65
CA THR A 561 -31.52 19.77 -35.58
C THR A 561 -30.82 20.96 -36.20
N ASP A 562 -30.97 22.13 -35.59
CA ASP A 562 -30.26 23.35 -35.97
C ASP A 562 -29.87 24.11 -34.69
N GLY A 563 -28.58 24.06 -34.35
CA GLY A 563 -28.07 24.64 -33.12
C GLY A 563 -28.68 24.00 -31.87
N PRO A 564 -29.15 24.80 -30.88
CA PRO A 564 -29.78 24.28 -29.68
C PRO A 564 -31.22 23.79 -29.93
N PHE A 565 -31.74 23.90 -31.14
CA PHE A 565 -33.13 23.61 -31.48
C PHE A 565 -33.26 22.32 -32.30
N ALA A 566 -34.43 21.71 -32.21
CA ALA A 566 -34.87 20.68 -33.13
C ALA A 566 -36.06 21.18 -33.94
N GLY A 567 -36.29 20.67 -35.14
CA GLY A 567 -37.41 21.05 -35.98
C GLY A 567 -38.17 19.84 -36.47
N SER A 568 -39.46 20.06 -36.74
CA SER A 568 -40.34 19.08 -37.38
C SER A 568 -41.15 19.74 -38.48
N ARG A 569 -41.38 19.01 -39.57
CA ARG A 569 -42.29 19.41 -40.66
C ARG A 569 -43.42 18.40 -40.75
N LYS A 570 -44.66 18.88 -40.85
CA LYS A 570 -45.85 18.04 -40.99
C LYS A 570 -46.83 18.73 -41.95
N ARG A 571 -46.99 18.17 -43.16
CA ARG A 571 -47.63 18.82 -44.30
C ARG A 571 -46.94 20.17 -44.57
N ASP A 572 -47.69 21.26 -44.56
CA ASP A 572 -47.18 22.62 -44.81
C ASP A 572 -46.79 23.36 -43.52
N SER A 573 -46.91 22.73 -42.33
CA SER A 573 -46.53 23.35 -41.07
C SER A 573 -45.12 22.96 -40.65
N THR A 574 -44.33 23.96 -40.27
CA THR A 574 -43.02 23.78 -39.65
C THR A 574 -43.11 24.19 -38.19
N ARG A 575 -42.67 23.31 -37.30
CA ARG A 575 -42.65 23.52 -35.86
C ARG A 575 -41.23 23.39 -35.34
N LEU A 576 -40.75 24.43 -34.67
CA LEU A 576 -39.44 24.45 -34.01
C LEU A 576 -39.61 24.06 -32.55
N TYR A 577 -38.75 23.21 -32.04
CA TYR A 577 -38.69 22.72 -30.67
C TYR A 577 -37.55 23.36 -29.88
N LEU A 578 -37.88 23.81 -28.67
CA LEU A 578 -36.99 24.52 -27.77
C LEU A 578 -36.62 23.61 -26.59
N PRO A 579 -35.39 23.66 -26.05
CA PRO A 579 -34.95 22.79 -24.94
C PRO A 579 -35.57 23.18 -23.58
N THR A 580 -36.70 23.89 -23.58
CA THR A 580 -37.28 24.58 -22.41
C THR A 580 -38.78 24.25 -22.26
N ARG A 581 -39.47 24.76 -21.23
CA ARG A 581 -40.86 24.38 -20.90
C ARG A 581 -41.89 24.71 -22.00
N ARG A 582 -41.63 25.74 -22.82
CA ARG A 582 -42.46 26.06 -23.99
C ARG A 582 -41.90 25.28 -25.17
N PHE A 583 -42.30 24.02 -25.28
CA PHE A 583 -41.60 23.05 -26.13
C PHE A 583 -41.60 23.38 -27.62
N SER A 584 -42.51 24.22 -28.14
CA SER A 584 -42.53 24.51 -29.58
C SER A 584 -43.17 25.83 -30.03
N ILE A 585 -42.75 26.33 -31.21
CA ILE A 585 -43.36 27.46 -31.94
C ILE A 585 -43.62 27.09 -33.42
N GLU A 586 -44.66 27.66 -34.04
CA GLU A 586 -44.84 27.61 -35.50
C GLU A 586 -43.86 28.59 -36.16
N ALA A 587 -43.04 28.09 -37.08
CA ALA A 587 -42.01 28.88 -37.75
C ALA A 587 -42.27 28.96 -39.27
N THR A 588 -42.02 30.14 -39.86
CA THR A 588 -41.97 30.32 -41.32
C THR A 588 -40.57 29.97 -41.86
N GLU A 589 -40.43 29.71 -43.16
CA GLU A 589 -39.16 29.25 -43.77
C GLU A 589 -37.95 30.21 -43.63
N ASN A 590 -38.14 31.49 -43.24
CA ASN A 590 -37.07 32.47 -43.10
C ASN A 590 -36.74 32.81 -41.64
N TYR A 591 -36.12 31.87 -40.93
CA TYR A 591 -35.59 32.10 -39.58
C TYR A 591 -34.09 31.83 -39.50
N HIS A 592 -33.44 32.43 -38.51
CA HIS A 592 -32.09 32.09 -38.08
C HIS A 592 -31.95 32.38 -36.59
N TRP A 593 -31.03 31.71 -35.93
CA TRP A 593 -30.71 31.95 -34.53
C TRP A 593 -29.29 32.50 -34.38
N ARG A 594 -29.07 33.23 -33.29
CA ARG A 594 -27.75 33.72 -32.89
C ARG A 594 -27.56 33.53 -31.40
N LYS A 595 -26.36 33.14 -30.99
CA LYS A 595 -25.98 33.08 -29.58
C LYS A 595 -25.04 34.25 -29.26
N GLY A 596 -25.36 34.96 -28.19
CA GLY A 596 -24.57 36.07 -27.67
C GLY A 596 -23.53 35.64 -26.64
N PRO A 597 -22.67 36.60 -26.22
CA PRO A 597 -21.64 36.37 -25.21
C PRO A 597 -22.19 35.94 -23.83
N ASP A 598 -23.36 36.44 -23.45
CA ASP A 598 -24.07 36.11 -22.20
C ASP A 598 -24.92 34.84 -22.31
N SER A 599 -24.60 33.97 -23.28
CA SER A 599 -25.39 32.79 -23.65
C SER A 599 -26.84 33.08 -24.05
N LEU A 600 -27.22 34.36 -24.19
CA LEU A 600 -28.50 34.75 -24.75
C LEU A 600 -28.61 34.18 -26.15
N VAL A 601 -29.59 33.30 -26.38
CA VAL A 601 -29.90 32.81 -27.71
C VAL A 601 -31.14 33.55 -28.18
N ILE A 602 -30.99 34.30 -29.27
CA ILE A 602 -32.13 34.92 -29.93
C ILE A 602 -32.48 34.16 -31.19
N PHE A 603 -33.76 34.18 -31.50
CA PHE A 603 -34.32 33.68 -32.74
C PHE A 603 -34.91 34.86 -33.53
N ILE A 604 -34.59 34.95 -34.81
CA ILE A 604 -34.98 36.06 -35.67
C ILE A 604 -35.81 35.52 -36.83
N GLN A 605 -37.06 35.96 -36.90
CA GLN A 605 -37.98 35.64 -37.99
C GLN A 605 -38.06 36.83 -38.96
N SER A 606 -37.73 36.61 -40.22
CA SER A 606 -37.82 37.63 -41.26
C SER A 606 -39.18 37.57 -41.96
N GLY A 607 -39.88 38.71 -42.04
CA GLY A 607 -41.18 38.81 -42.70
C GLY A 607 -41.31 40.07 -43.56
N LYS A 608 -42.43 40.19 -44.29
CA LYS A 608 -42.70 41.34 -45.18
C LYS A 608 -42.74 42.70 -44.47
N LYS A 609 -42.90 42.72 -43.14
CA LYS A 609 -43.00 43.93 -42.31
C LYS A 609 -41.75 44.19 -41.46
N GLY A 610 -40.63 43.55 -41.77
CA GLY A 610 -39.38 43.63 -40.99
C GLY A 610 -39.07 42.33 -40.25
N ARG A 611 -38.23 42.41 -39.22
CA ARG A 611 -37.82 41.25 -38.42
C ARG A 611 -38.50 41.24 -37.06
N ILE A 612 -38.83 40.04 -36.60
CA ILE A 612 -39.35 39.77 -35.25
C ILE A 612 -38.28 38.98 -34.50
N VAL A 613 -37.92 39.45 -33.31
CA VAL A 613 -36.90 38.83 -32.46
C VAL A 613 -37.58 38.13 -31.29
N PHE A 614 -37.14 36.92 -30.98
CA PHE A 614 -37.61 36.08 -29.89
C PHE A 614 -36.45 35.61 -29.02
N ASP A 615 -36.71 35.23 -27.77
CA ASP A 615 -35.75 34.56 -26.88
C ASP A 615 -35.68 33.03 -27.14
N GLU A 616 -34.80 32.33 -26.44
CA GLU A 616 -34.64 30.87 -26.47
C GLU A 616 -35.83 30.07 -25.95
N HIS A 617 -36.77 30.77 -25.30
CA HIS A 617 -38.03 30.25 -24.78
C HIS A 617 -39.21 30.50 -25.75
N GLY A 618 -38.96 31.17 -26.88
CA GLY A 618 -39.96 31.48 -27.90
C GLY A 618 -40.87 32.67 -27.53
N ASN A 619 -40.50 33.48 -26.56
CA ASN A 619 -41.22 34.72 -26.25
C ASN A 619 -40.78 35.82 -27.21
N ARG A 620 -41.76 36.56 -27.74
CA ARG A 620 -41.48 37.70 -28.62
C ARG A 620 -40.86 38.84 -27.81
N LEU A 621 -39.66 39.26 -28.20
CA LEU A 621 -38.91 40.36 -27.59
C LEU A 621 -39.36 41.70 -28.21
N PHE A 622 -39.14 41.89 -29.51
CA PHE A 622 -39.63 43.06 -30.25
C PHE A 622 -39.71 42.80 -31.77
N SER A 623 -40.16 43.80 -32.53
CA SER A 623 -40.11 43.79 -33.99
C SER A 623 -39.72 45.15 -34.55
N GLY A 624 -38.98 45.19 -35.64
CA GLY A 624 -38.56 46.44 -36.28
C GLY A 624 -38.03 46.25 -37.69
N ASN A 625 -37.81 47.37 -38.39
CA ASN A 625 -37.21 47.40 -39.72
C ASN A 625 -35.69 47.59 -39.61
N TRP A 626 -34.98 46.47 -39.47
CA TRP A 626 -33.53 46.40 -39.27
C TRP A 626 -32.92 45.43 -40.29
N ASP A 627 -31.75 45.79 -40.82
CA ASP A 627 -30.98 44.99 -41.81
C ASP A 627 -30.13 43.92 -41.17
N ASP A 628 -29.79 44.04 -39.88
CA ASP A 628 -29.31 42.94 -39.04
C ASP A 628 -29.62 43.17 -37.56
N VAL A 629 -29.71 42.09 -36.78
CA VAL A 629 -29.83 42.12 -35.32
C VAL A 629 -28.93 41.05 -34.72
N GLN A 630 -28.10 41.42 -33.75
CA GLN A 630 -27.23 40.46 -33.07
C GLN A 630 -27.11 40.73 -31.57
N PRO A 631 -27.07 39.69 -30.73
CA PRO A 631 -26.88 39.85 -29.29
C PRO A 631 -25.44 40.25 -28.99
N ILE A 632 -25.27 41.23 -28.10
CA ILE A 632 -23.96 41.77 -27.72
C ILE A 632 -23.66 41.65 -26.21
N GLY A 633 -24.54 41.01 -25.44
CA GLY A 633 -24.39 40.86 -24.00
C GLY A 633 -25.23 41.85 -23.19
N HIS A 634 -25.39 41.56 -21.90
CA HIS A 634 -26.15 42.38 -20.95
C HIS A 634 -27.58 42.70 -21.40
N GLN A 635 -28.26 41.75 -22.07
CA GLN A 635 -29.61 41.96 -22.60
C GLN A 635 -29.71 43.12 -23.61
N LEU A 636 -28.62 43.39 -24.33
CA LEU A 636 -28.56 44.38 -25.40
C LEU A 636 -28.33 43.69 -26.74
N LEU A 637 -28.93 44.27 -27.78
CA LEU A 637 -28.78 43.84 -29.17
C LEU A 637 -28.21 44.98 -30.01
N GLU A 638 -27.17 44.70 -30.79
CA GLU A 638 -26.75 45.58 -31.88
C GLU A 638 -27.75 45.44 -33.04
N VAL A 639 -28.15 46.59 -33.59
CA VAL A 639 -29.01 46.68 -34.76
C VAL A 639 -28.29 47.41 -35.89
N VAL A 640 -28.46 46.92 -37.10
CA VAL A 640 -27.88 47.51 -38.32
C VAL A 640 -28.99 48.11 -39.17
N LYS A 641 -28.75 49.33 -39.67
CA LYS A 641 -29.62 50.01 -40.63
C LYS A 641 -28.75 50.72 -41.68
N GLY A 642 -28.78 50.24 -42.91
CA GLY A 642 -27.82 50.60 -43.95
C GLY A 642 -26.40 50.23 -43.53
N THR A 643 -25.50 51.22 -43.50
CA THR A 643 -24.11 51.05 -43.05
C THR A 643 -23.89 51.48 -41.59
N ARG A 644 -24.93 51.97 -40.91
CA ARG A 644 -24.83 52.51 -39.56
C ARG A 644 -25.29 51.49 -38.52
N LYS A 645 -24.66 51.54 -37.34
CA LYS A 645 -24.93 50.64 -36.22
C LYS A 645 -25.50 51.39 -35.03
N GLY A 646 -26.41 50.73 -34.31
CA GLY A 646 -27.03 51.20 -33.07
C GLY A 646 -27.23 50.05 -32.07
N ILE A 647 -27.74 50.37 -30.88
CA ILE A 647 -27.98 49.41 -29.80
C ILE A 647 -29.40 49.60 -29.26
N VAL A 648 -30.11 48.49 -29.09
CA VAL A 648 -31.43 48.43 -28.45
C VAL A 648 -31.42 47.43 -27.29
N ASN A 649 -32.34 47.57 -26.35
CA ASN A 649 -32.56 46.54 -25.32
C ASN A 649 -33.53 45.44 -25.82
N LEU A 650 -33.78 44.42 -24.99
CA LEU A 650 -34.70 43.32 -25.34
C LEU A 650 -36.16 43.74 -25.56
N GLN A 651 -36.58 44.93 -25.13
CA GLN A 651 -37.90 45.50 -25.45
C GLN A 651 -37.90 46.32 -26.76
N GLY A 652 -36.76 46.40 -27.45
CA GLY A 652 -36.58 47.20 -28.66
C GLY A 652 -36.43 48.70 -28.41
N LYS A 653 -36.25 49.14 -27.16
CA LYS A 653 -35.98 50.54 -26.82
C LYS A 653 -34.56 50.91 -27.25
N VAL A 654 -34.42 52.02 -27.96
CA VAL A 654 -33.12 52.54 -28.42
C VAL A 654 -32.28 52.99 -27.21
N VAL A 655 -31.11 52.38 -27.06
CA VAL A 655 -30.04 52.77 -26.12
C VAL A 655 -29.03 53.65 -26.85
N LEU A 656 -28.66 53.27 -28.06
CA LEU A 656 -27.78 54.02 -28.94
C LEU A 656 -28.41 54.09 -30.34
N PRO A 657 -28.68 55.29 -30.89
CA PRO A 657 -29.24 55.40 -32.24
C PRO A 657 -28.29 54.83 -33.28
N ALA A 658 -28.84 54.38 -34.42
CA ALA A 658 -28.09 53.80 -35.52
C ALA A 658 -27.33 54.87 -36.33
N ASP A 659 -26.35 55.52 -35.69
CA ASP A 659 -25.58 56.65 -36.23
C ASP A 659 -24.06 56.42 -36.24
N TYR A 660 -23.58 55.29 -35.72
CA TYR A 660 -22.15 55.02 -35.52
C TYR A 660 -21.53 54.30 -36.72
N ASP A 661 -20.26 54.64 -37.02
CA ASP A 661 -19.48 54.02 -38.11
C ASP A 661 -19.10 52.58 -37.73
N ALA A 662 -18.70 52.37 -36.47
CA ALA A 662 -18.43 51.05 -35.93
C ALA A 662 -18.83 50.98 -34.45
N ILE A 663 -19.34 49.82 -34.07
CA ILE A 663 -19.56 49.39 -32.69
C ILE A 663 -18.84 48.05 -32.59
N ILE A 664 -17.88 47.95 -31.67
CA ILE A 664 -17.11 46.74 -31.40
C ILE A 664 -17.26 46.41 -29.93
N VAL A 665 -17.85 45.26 -29.64
CA VAL A 665 -18.17 44.86 -28.26
C VAL A 665 -17.14 43.87 -27.75
N GLN A 666 -16.53 44.18 -26.61
CA GLN A 666 -15.54 43.35 -25.93
C GLN A 666 -15.69 43.54 -24.42
N ASN A 667 -15.59 42.45 -23.65
CA ASN A 667 -15.48 42.49 -22.18
C ASN A 667 -16.52 43.38 -21.45
N GLY A 668 -17.80 43.35 -21.88
CA GLY A 668 -18.89 44.08 -21.21
C GLY A 668 -19.00 45.58 -21.56
N PHE A 669 -18.22 46.05 -22.53
CA PHE A 669 -18.34 47.42 -23.08
C PHE A 669 -18.29 47.40 -24.61
N ALA A 670 -18.86 48.45 -25.22
CA ALA A 670 -18.78 48.69 -26.65
C ALA A 670 -17.81 49.84 -26.92
N SER A 671 -16.76 49.59 -27.71
CA SER A 671 -15.98 50.66 -28.32
C SER A 671 -16.78 51.27 -29.46
N LEU A 672 -16.83 52.61 -29.46
CA LEU A 672 -17.63 53.39 -30.39
C LEU A 672 -16.71 54.20 -31.30
N LEU A 673 -16.90 54.08 -32.61
CA LEU A 673 -16.25 54.91 -33.61
C LEU A 673 -17.29 55.82 -34.28
N LYS A 674 -17.04 57.13 -34.20
CA LYS A 674 -17.79 58.14 -34.93
C LYS A 674 -16.84 59.24 -35.35
N ASP A 675 -16.84 59.59 -36.64
CA ASP A 675 -16.07 60.71 -37.19
C ASP A 675 -14.56 60.63 -36.85
N LYS A 676 -13.97 59.43 -36.94
CA LYS A 676 -12.56 59.10 -36.60
C LYS A 676 -12.17 59.34 -35.14
N LYS A 677 -13.13 59.55 -34.24
CA LYS A 677 -12.91 59.65 -32.79
C LYS A 677 -13.47 58.42 -32.09
N PHE A 678 -12.81 58.05 -31.00
CA PHE A 678 -13.17 56.90 -30.18
C PHE A 678 -13.89 57.32 -28.92
N GLY A 679 -14.92 56.56 -28.57
CA GLY A 679 -15.69 56.62 -27.34
C GLY A 679 -16.00 55.22 -26.83
N ALA A 680 -16.79 55.12 -25.77
CA ALA A 680 -17.17 53.85 -25.20
C ALA A 680 -18.60 53.89 -24.65
N LEU A 681 -19.30 52.76 -24.68
CA LEU A 681 -20.54 52.53 -23.96
C LEU A 681 -20.35 51.35 -23.02
N ARG A 682 -20.54 51.56 -21.72
CA ARG A 682 -20.55 50.48 -20.75
C ARG A 682 -21.93 49.80 -20.78
N LEU A 683 -21.97 48.50 -21.01
CA LEU A 683 -23.24 47.85 -21.37
C LEU A 683 -24.19 47.65 -20.18
N HIS A 684 -23.66 47.46 -18.97
CA HIS A 684 -24.49 47.16 -17.79
C HIS A 684 -25.25 48.36 -17.21
N ASP A 685 -24.65 49.55 -17.22
CA ASP A 685 -25.26 50.80 -16.70
C ASP A 685 -25.58 51.81 -17.81
N GLN A 686 -25.23 51.48 -19.06
CA GLN A 686 -25.45 52.32 -20.24
C GLN A 686 -24.71 53.67 -20.17
N LEU A 687 -23.60 53.75 -19.42
CA LEU A 687 -22.75 54.94 -19.39
C LEU A 687 -22.08 55.18 -20.74
N LEU A 688 -22.40 56.31 -21.37
CA LEU A 688 -21.85 56.74 -22.65
C LEU A 688 -20.70 57.73 -22.48
N ILE A 689 -19.49 57.33 -22.85
CA ILE A 689 -18.35 58.22 -23.09
C ILE A 689 -18.36 58.59 -24.57
N LYS A 690 -18.71 59.85 -24.86
CA LYS A 690 -18.84 60.33 -26.23
C LYS A 690 -17.50 60.22 -26.99
N PRO A 691 -17.54 59.89 -28.29
CA PRO A 691 -16.35 59.87 -29.13
C PRO A 691 -15.57 61.21 -29.09
N ALA A 692 -14.37 61.17 -28.52
CA ALA A 692 -13.51 62.36 -28.36
C ALA A 692 -12.00 62.05 -28.36
N TYR A 693 -11.62 60.77 -28.35
CA TYR A 693 -10.24 60.33 -28.11
C TYR A 693 -9.59 59.74 -29.37
N GLU A 694 -8.26 59.68 -29.38
CA GLU A 694 -7.46 59.26 -30.53
C GLU A 694 -7.41 57.73 -30.73
N ARG A 695 -7.65 56.98 -29.64
CA ARG A 695 -7.58 55.51 -29.61
C ARG A 695 -8.75 54.95 -28.81
N ASN A 696 -9.01 53.65 -28.95
CA ASN A 696 -9.95 52.92 -28.11
C ASN A 696 -9.67 53.19 -26.64
N LEU A 697 -10.73 53.43 -25.86
CA LEU A 697 -10.62 53.53 -24.41
C LEU A 697 -10.44 52.12 -23.85
N VAL A 698 -9.54 51.98 -22.88
CA VAL A 698 -9.22 50.69 -22.25
C VAL A 698 -9.71 50.75 -20.81
N PRO A 699 -10.60 49.85 -20.35
CA PRO A 699 -10.99 49.80 -18.95
C PRO A 699 -9.79 49.59 -18.04
N PHE A 700 -9.82 50.21 -16.86
CA PHE A 700 -8.71 50.25 -15.92
C PHE A 700 -9.21 49.93 -14.50
N GLY A 701 -9.46 48.64 -14.23
CA GLY A 701 -10.04 48.18 -12.96
C GLY A 701 -11.36 48.87 -12.60
N THR A 702 -11.54 49.16 -11.31
CA THR A 702 -12.65 50.02 -10.85
C THR A 702 -12.33 51.51 -10.95
N LEU A 703 -11.08 51.87 -11.27
CA LEU A 703 -10.59 53.25 -11.33
C LEU A 703 -11.11 54.04 -12.54
N GLY A 704 -11.48 53.33 -13.62
CA GLY A 704 -12.16 53.91 -14.77
C GLY A 704 -11.57 53.47 -16.11
N TRP A 705 -11.04 54.40 -16.91
CA TRP A 705 -10.61 54.14 -18.29
C TRP A 705 -9.29 54.83 -18.62
N ILE A 706 -8.38 54.15 -19.31
CA ILE A 706 -7.28 54.79 -20.00
C ILE A 706 -7.83 55.45 -21.26
N ALA A 707 -7.50 56.72 -21.45
CA ALA A 707 -7.75 57.43 -22.68
C ALA A 707 -6.47 58.05 -23.23
N TYR A 708 -6.43 58.27 -24.54
CA TYR A 708 -5.30 58.87 -25.24
C TYR A 708 -5.68 60.20 -25.88
N ARG A 709 -4.85 61.21 -25.61
CA ARG A 709 -4.98 62.57 -26.14
C ARG A 709 -3.59 63.18 -26.30
N ASP A 710 -3.33 63.80 -27.44
CA ASP A 710 -2.06 64.46 -27.77
C ASP A 710 -0.85 63.51 -27.61
N GLY A 711 -1.02 62.24 -28.00
CA GLY A 711 0.03 61.21 -27.92
C GLY A 711 0.39 60.72 -26.51
N LYS A 712 -0.30 61.18 -25.46
CA LYS A 712 -0.11 60.73 -24.07
C LYS A 712 -1.37 60.07 -23.51
N CYS A 713 -1.21 59.25 -22.48
CA CYS A 713 -2.34 58.63 -21.80
C CYS A 713 -2.60 59.20 -20.40
N GLY A 714 -3.85 59.09 -19.98
CA GLY A 714 -4.32 59.48 -18.66
C GLY A 714 -5.58 58.71 -18.27
N LEU A 715 -5.90 58.73 -16.98
CA LEU A 715 -7.06 58.07 -16.42
C LEU A 715 -8.30 58.96 -16.55
N LEU A 716 -9.40 58.38 -17.02
CA LEU A 716 -10.76 58.89 -16.83
C LEU A 716 -11.37 58.16 -15.64
N HIS A 717 -12.05 58.89 -14.76
CA HIS A 717 -12.90 58.34 -13.71
C HIS A 717 -13.96 57.40 -14.28
N PRO A 718 -14.60 56.57 -13.42
CA PRO A 718 -15.65 55.67 -13.87
C PRO A 718 -16.84 56.40 -14.51
N ASP A 719 -17.08 57.67 -14.19
CA ASP A 719 -18.13 58.49 -14.83
C ASP A 719 -17.73 59.07 -16.21
N GLY A 720 -16.51 58.78 -16.68
CA GLY A 720 -15.96 59.24 -17.95
C GLY A 720 -15.26 60.60 -17.91
N LYS A 721 -15.14 61.24 -16.75
CA LYS A 721 -14.43 62.53 -16.61
C LYS A 721 -12.91 62.34 -16.42
N PRO A 722 -12.04 63.24 -16.89
CA PRO A 722 -10.60 63.14 -16.63
C PRO A 722 -10.26 63.18 -15.13
N ALA A 723 -9.41 62.24 -14.68
CA ALA A 723 -8.92 62.13 -13.30
C ALA A 723 -7.59 62.86 -13.05
N GLY A 724 -6.99 63.44 -14.09
CA GLY A 724 -5.71 64.12 -14.02
C GLY A 724 -5.23 64.59 -15.40
N LYS A 725 -3.95 64.93 -15.50
CA LYS A 725 -3.31 65.28 -16.77
C LYS A 725 -2.99 64.01 -17.58
N PHE A 726 -2.99 64.14 -18.90
CA PHE A 726 -2.53 63.12 -19.83
C PHE A 726 -1.01 63.28 -19.98
N GLU A 727 -0.23 62.64 -19.11
CA GLU A 727 1.23 62.86 -19.05
C GLU A 727 2.09 61.60 -19.19
N PHE A 728 1.48 60.41 -19.15
CA PHE A 728 2.21 59.14 -19.20
C PHE A 728 2.36 58.63 -20.63
N LEU A 729 3.43 57.87 -20.88
CA LEU A 729 3.63 57.18 -22.16
C LEU A 729 2.77 55.91 -22.24
N ASP A 730 2.62 55.24 -21.11
CA ASP A 730 1.79 54.04 -20.98
C ASP A 730 1.35 53.84 -19.51
N MET A 731 0.30 53.05 -19.30
CA MET A 731 -0.23 52.70 -17.98
C MET A 731 -0.67 51.25 -17.96
N GLN A 732 -0.24 50.49 -16.96
CA GLN A 732 -0.66 49.10 -16.75
C GLN A 732 -1.37 48.96 -15.40
N TYR A 733 -2.56 48.38 -15.46
CA TYR A 733 -3.37 48.10 -14.29
C TYR A 733 -2.77 46.92 -13.56
N TRP A 734 -2.66 47.04 -12.23
CA TRP A 734 -2.36 45.89 -11.40
C TRP A 734 -3.53 45.58 -10.48
N ASN A 735 -3.90 46.51 -9.61
CA ASN A 735 -5.11 46.42 -8.81
C ASN A 735 -5.67 47.81 -8.57
N ASP A 736 -6.77 47.91 -7.82
CA ASP A 736 -7.42 49.20 -7.59
C ASP A 736 -6.57 50.16 -6.74
N THR A 737 -5.60 49.67 -5.98
CA THR A 737 -4.71 50.51 -5.15
C THR A 737 -3.37 50.83 -5.82
N LEU A 738 -2.91 50.02 -6.78
CA LEU A 738 -1.58 50.12 -7.38
C LEU A 738 -1.63 50.14 -8.91
N THR A 739 -0.85 51.06 -9.50
CA THR A 739 -0.73 51.23 -10.95
C THR A 739 0.72 51.35 -11.38
N TRP A 740 1.07 50.66 -12.46
CA TRP A 740 2.31 50.89 -13.17
C TRP A 740 2.14 52.01 -14.19
N VAL A 741 3.01 53.02 -14.13
CA VAL A 741 3.05 54.11 -15.12
C VAL A 741 4.40 54.11 -15.84
N ARG A 742 4.39 54.30 -17.16
CA ARG A 742 5.61 54.41 -17.96
C ARG A 742 5.98 55.87 -18.17
N LEU A 743 7.17 56.21 -17.68
CA LEU A 743 7.83 57.49 -17.87
C LEU A 743 9.02 57.31 -18.83
N PRO A 744 9.63 58.39 -19.36
CA PRO A 744 10.74 58.30 -20.31
C PRO A 744 11.94 57.49 -19.79
N TYR A 745 12.12 57.40 -18.47
CA TYR A 745 13.26 56.74 -17.82
C TYR A 745 12.93 55.37 -17.20
N GLY A 746 11.71 54.84 -17.37
CA GLY A 746 11.34 53.52 -16.85
C GLY A 746 9.90 53.41 -16.36
N TRP A 747 9.56 52.23 -15.83
CA TRP A 747 8.32 51.98 -15.12
C TRP A 747 8.42 52.50 -13.67
N SER A 748 7.29 53.01 -13.17
CA SER A 748 7.11 53.36 -11.76
C SER A 748 5.83 52.73 -11.23
N LEU A 749 5.91 52.10 -10.07
CA LEU A 749 4.76 51.60 -9.33
C LEU A 749 4.24 52.72 -8.42
N ARG A 750 2.96 53.08 -8.57
CA ARG A 750 2.34 54.16 -7.81
C ARG A 750 1.12 53.67 -7.06
N ASN A 751 0.91 54.22 -5.87
CA ASN A 751 -0.34 54.08 -5.14
C ASN A 751 -1.39 55.06 -5.70
N ASN A 752 -2.56 54.57 -6.05
CA ASN A 752 -3.63 55.35 -6.67
C ASN A 752 -4.34 56.29 -5.69
N GLU A 753 -4.33 55.98 -4.39
CA GLU A 753 -4.96 56.79 -3.33
C GLU A 753 -4.00 57.85 -2.79
N THR A 754 -2.77 57.46 -2.41
CA THR A 754 -1.78 58.38 -1.83
C THR A 754 -0.97 59.14 -2.86
N LEU A 755 -0.98 58.68 -4.12
CA LEU A 755 -0.13 59.16 -5.22
C LEU A 755 1.38 58.97 -4.99
N GLU A 756 1.77 58.22 -3.96
CA GLU A 756 3.16 57.90 -3.67
C GLU A 756 3.74 56.94 -4.71
N THR A 757 5.03 57.12 -5.04
CA THR A 757 5.77 56.20 -5.90
C THR A 757 6.51 55.18 -5.03
N LEU A 758 6.11 53.92 -5.14
CA LEU A 758 6.64 52.80 -4.34
C LEU A 758 7.90 52.18 -4.98
N LEU A 759 7.92 52.10 -6.31
CA LEU A 759 9.08 51.66 -7.10
C LEU A 759 9.28 52.65 -8.25
N GLU A 760 10.54 52.90 -8.60
CA GLU A 760 10.91 53.78 -9.71
C GLU A 760 12.06 53.22 -10.53
N ARG A 761 12.18 53.70 -11.77
CA ARG A 761 13.24 53.32 -12.72
C ARG A 761 13.29 51.81 -12.99
N VAL A 762 12.14 51.14 -12.94
CA VAL A 762 12.02 49.70 -13.20
C VAL A 762 12.09 49.45 -14.71
N SER A 763 12.99 48.55 -15.15
CA SER A 763 13.14 48.20 -16.56
C SER A 763 12.06 47.20 -16.98
N SER A 764 11.91 46.12 -16.21
CA SER A 764 10.99 45.01 -16.41
C SER A 764 10.44 44.53 -15.05
N PHE A 765 9.28 43.87 -15.04
CA PHE A 765 8.71 43.26 -13.84
C PHE A 765 7.79 42.09 -14.18
N GLU A 766 7.62 41.20 -13.22
CA GLU A 766 6.73 40.05 -13.24
C GLU A 766 5.93 40.01 -11.93
N VAL A 767 4.63 39.69 -12.03
CA VAL A 767 3.74 39.55 -10.87
C VAL A 767 3.52 38.08 -10.57
N ILE A 768 3.86 37.67 -9.35
CA ILE A 768 3.70 36.33 -8.81
C ILE A 768 2.58 36.39 -7.77
N ALA A 769 1.41 35.86 -8.08
CA ALA A 769 0.31 35.77 -7.14
C ALA A 769 0.51 34.58 -6.19
N THR A 770 0.41 34.80 -4.89
CA THR A 770 0.40 33.72 -3.88
C THR A 770 -1.04 33.33 -3.49
N PRO A 771 -1.29 32.10 -3.01
CA PRO A 771 -2.63 31.64 -2.67
C PRO A 771 -3.23 32.34 -1.45
N ASP A 772 -2.39 32.91 -0.57
CA ASP A 772 -2.82 33.73 0.56
C ASP A 772 -3.14 35.19 0.17
N GLY A 773 -3.12 35.50 -1.13
CA GLY A 773 -3.52 36.78 -1.70
C GLY A 773 -2.46 37.88 -1.60
N ASP A 774 -1.20 37.56 -1.26
CA ASP A 774 -0.08 38.49 -1.30
C ASP A 774 0.55 38.50 -2.70
N ALA A 775 0.23 39.50 -3.53
CA ALA A 775 0.92 39.59 -4.82
C ALA A 775 2.36 40.06 -4.60
N VAL A 776 3.31 39.25 -5.09
CA VAL A 776 4.74 39.51 -5.03
C VAL A 776 5.22 39.92 -6.42
N ILE A 777 6.07 40.93 -6.51
CA ILE A 777 6.71 41.38 -7.75
C ILE A 777 8.14 40.90 -7.75
N ARG A 778 8.57 40.29 -8.84
CA ARG A 778 9.98 40.22 -9.22
C ARG A 778 10.26 41.34 -10.22
N TYR A 779 11.15 42.27 -9.90
CA TYR A 779 11.39 43.44 -10.76
C TYR A 779 12.87 43.65 -11.01
N GLU A 780 13.19 44.18 -12.18
CA GLU A 780 14.55 44.48 -12.60
C GLU A 780 14.82 45.99 -12.58
N ARG A 781 15.97 46.37 -12.05
CA ARG A 781 16.48 47.74 -12.07
C ARG A 781 17.99 47.71 -12.22
N GLU A 782 18.49 48.37 -13.28
CA GLU A 782 19.94 48.48 -13.54
C GLU A 782 20.64 47.10 -13.58
N HIS A 783 20.01 46.11 -14.25
CA HIS A 783 20.45 44.71 -14.36
C HIS A 783 20.34 43.85 -13.09
N PHE A 784 19.89 44.42 -11.97
CA PHE A 784 19.66 43.68 -10.74
C PHE A 784 18.19 43.41 -10.50
N ILE A 785 17.89 42.28 -9.86
CA ILE A 785 16.55 41.82 -9.55
C ILE A 785 16.26 42.05 -8.07
N GLY A 786 15.08 42.58 -7.79
CA GLY A 786 14.49 42.71 -6.46
C GLY A 786 13.15 42.00 -6.35
N VAL A 787 12.68 41.84 -5.12
CA VAL A 787 11.37 41.27 -4.79
C VAL A 787 10.59 42.21 -3.89
N TYR A 788 9.36 42.52 -4.27
CA TYR A 788 8.46 43.41 -3.52
C TYR A 788 7.13 42.72 -3.25
N SER A 789 6.73 42.60 -1.99
CA SER A 789 5.41 42.13 -1.59
C SER A 789 4.48 43.31 -1.41
N ILE A 790 3.23 43.19 -1.87
CA ILE A 790 2.21 44.21 -1.59
C ILE A 790 1.95 44.32 -0.09
N ARG A 791 1.92 43.20 0.63
CA ARG A 791 1.63 43.17 2.06
C ARG A 791 2.80 43.62 2.93
N HIS A 792 4.02 43.24 2.54
CA HIS A 792 5.22 43.37 3.36
C HIS A 792 6.21 44.43 2.83
N GLY A 793 5.94 45.03 1.68
CA GLY A 793 6.82 46.01 1.04
C GLY A 793 8.04 45.35 0.39
N SER A 794 9.17 46.06 0.38
CA SER A 794 10.41 45.55 -0.21
C SER A 794 10.96 44.36 0.57
N LEU A 795 10.80 43.15 0.04
CA LEU A 795 11.35 41.91 0.62
C LEU A 795 12.85 41.79 0.34
N LEU A 796 13.23 42.04 -0.92
CA LEU A 796 14.61 41.95 -1.41
C LEU A 796 14.89 43.15 -2.30
N GLY A 797 15.94 43.91 -1.99
CA GLY A 797 16.38 45.02 -2.85
C GLY A 797 16.94 44.52 -4.18
N PRO A 798 17.00 45.38 -5.23
CA PRO A 798 17.54 45.01 -6.53
C PRO A 798 19.06 45.04 -6.48
N THR A 799 19.64 44.03 -5.85
CA THR A 799 21.10 43.86 -5.66
C THR A 799 21.60 42.48 -6.09
N PHE A 800 20.71 41.66 -6.65
CA PHE A 800 20.97 40.27 -7.03
C PHE A 800 20.96 40.12 -8.54
N HIS A 801 21.83 39.27 -9.07
CA HIS A 801 21.88 38.97 -10.51
C HIS A 801 20.80 37.96 -10.89
N GLU A 802 20.43 37.09 -9.94
CA GLU A 802 19.35 36.13 -10.08
C GLU A 802 18.54 35.98 -8.78
N ILE A 803 17.23 35.82 -8.93
CA ILE A 803 16.32 35.41 -7.85
C ILE A 803 15.34 34.39 -8.43
N ALA A 804 15.28 33.21 -7.80
CA ALA A 804 14.35 32.12 -8.11
C ALA A 804 13.56 31.71 -6.86
N ASN A 805 12.26 31.43 -7.00
CA ASN A 805 11.48 30.80 -5.94
C ASN A 805 11.67 29.29 -6.00
N THR A 806 12.34 28.73 -4.99
CA THR A 806 12.62 27.29 -4.87
C THR A 806 11.64 26.58 -3.93
N GLY A 807 10.76 27.33 -3.26
CA GLY A 807 9.72 26.80 -2.38
C GLY A 807 8.37 26.63 -3.08
N THR A 808 7.32 26.36 -2.30
CA THR A 808 5.94 26.37 -2.79
C THR A 808 5.38 27.80 -2.85
N LEU A 809 4.26 28.02 -3.53
CA LEU A 809 3.60 29.33 -3.57
C LEU A 809 3.06 29.79 -2.20
N ASP A 810 2.65 28.85 -1.33
CA ASP A 810 2.15 29.14 0.03
C ASP A 810 3.27 29.43 1.04
N LEU A 811 4.44 28.84 0.82
CA LEU A 811 5.61 28.96 1.67
C LEU A 811 6.83 29.16 0.78
N PRO A 812 7.01 30.33 0.16
CA PRO A 812 8.11 30.56 -0.78
C PRO A 812 9.45 30.66 -0.06
N VAL A 813 10.50 30.21 -0.75
CA VAL A 813 11.90 30.40 -0.36
C VAL A 813 12.66 30.92 -1.58
N TYR A 814 13.16 32.14 -1.48
CA TYR A 814 13.88 32.81 -2.55
C TYR A 814 15.36 32.44 -2.49
N ARG A 815 15.85 31.76 -3.54
CA ARG A 815 17.27 31.52 -3.79
C ARG A 815 17.78 32.70 -4.62
N CYS A 816 18.71 33.44 -4.06
CA CYS A 816 19.27 34.66 -4.63
C CYS A 816 20.76 34.50 -4.88
N GLU A 817 21.24 35.06 -5.99
CA GLU A 817 22.63 34.97 -6.40
C GLU A 817 23.30 36.33 -6.52
N LYS A 818 24.52 36.39 -6.00
CA LYS A 818 25.39 37.55 -6.15
C LYS A 818 26.78 37.11 -6.59
N GLU A 819 27.13 37.45 -7.82
CA GLU A 819 28.46 37.23 -8.36
C GLU A 819 29.45 38.24 -7.78
N VAL A 820 30.65 37.76 -7.44
CA VAL A 820 31.80 38.57 -7.03
C VAL A 820 32.92 38.26 -8.02
N GLU A 821 32.90 38.97 -9.16
CA GLU A 821 33.78 38.72 -10.31
C GLU A 821 35.26 38.70 -9.93
N GLU A 822 35.70 39.59 -9.03
CA GLU A 822 37.11 39.72 -8.64
C GLU A 822 37.63 38.52 -7.84
N ALA A 823 36.72 37.74 -7.26
CA ALA A 823 37.05 36.57 -6.44
C ALA A 823 36.72 35.24 -7.13
N GLY A 824 36.00 35.24 -8.27
CA GLY A 824 35.52 34.00 -8.90
C GLY A 824 34.53 33.21 -8.04
N ILE A 825 33.78 33.90 -7.16
CA ILE A 825 32.87 33.29 -6.19
C ILE A 825 31.45 33.81 -6.41
N ILE A 826 30.48 32.91 -6.31
CA ILE A 826 29.05 33.20 -6.33
C ILE A 826 28.51 33.02 -4.91
N VAL A 827 27.93 34.09 -4.36
CA VAL A 827 27.28 34.06 -3.05
C VAL A 827 25.82 33.68 -3.25
N VAL A 828 25.46 32.46 -2.84
CA VAL A 828 24.08 31.96 -2.90
C VAL A 828 23.41 32.16 -1.53
N LEU A 829 22.31 32.90 -1.53
CA LEU A 829 21.57 33.30 -0.34
C LEU A 829 20.15 32.76 -0.41
N PHE A 830 19.61 32.32 0.72
CA PHE A 830 18.23 31.86 0.83
C PHE A 830 17.47 32.78 1.77
N TYR A 831 16.30 33.25 1.34
CA TYR A 831 15.41 34.10 2.10
C TYR A 831 14.04 33.45 2.23
N ASP A 832 13.45 33.53 3.41
CA ASP A 832 12.07 33.10 3.62
C ASP A 832 11.06 34.11 3.03
N LYS A 833 9.78 33.77 3.11
CA LYS A 833 8.67 34.63 2.64
C LYS A 833 8.62 36.04 3.24
N THR A 834 9.32 36.28 4.35
CA THR A 834 9.37 37.60 5.02
C THR A 834 10.61 38.42 4.64
N GLY A 835 11.48 37.88 3.77
CA GLY A 835 12.76 38.50 3.43
C GLY A 835 13.84 38.29 4.48
N LYS A 836 13.63 37.38 5.44
CA LYS A 836 14.67 37.02 6.42
C LYS A 836 15.61 36.01 5.80
N GLN A 837 16.92 36.28 5.88
CA GLN A 837 17.94 35.34 5.42
C GLN A 837 17.94 34.09 6.30
N ILE A 838 17.77 32.91 5.69
CA ILE A 838 17.77 31.61 6.38
C ILE A 838 19.04 30.80 6.10
N ARG A 839 19.73 31.06 4.98
CA ARG A 839 21.02 30.40 4.66
C ARG A 839 21.90 31.27 3.76
N ARG A 840 23.23 31.07 3.88
CA ARG A 840 24.25 31.65 3.00
C ARG A 840 25.26 30.57 2.62
N GLN A 841 25.64 30.54 1.35
CA GLN A 841 26.63 29.61 0.79
C GLN A 841 27.61 30.40 -0.08
N LEU A 842 28.87 29.99 -0.05
CA LEU A 842 29.92 30.50 -0.94
C LEU A 842 30.22 29.38 -1.92
N ILE A 843 30.05 29.67 -3.21
CA ILE A 843 30.19 28.69 -4.29
C ILE A 843 31.32 29.17 -5.20
N GLU A 844 32.34 28.35 -5.36
CA GLU A 844 33.38 28.60 -6.36
C GLU A 844 32.76 28.49 -7.76
N GLN A 845 33.22 29.30 -8.71
CA GLN A 845 32.67 29.31 -10.07
C GLN A 845 32.72 27.93 -10.75
N GLU A 846 33.72 27.11 -10.44
CA GLU A 846 33.87 25.72 -10.94
C GLU A 846 32.79 24.75 -10.41
N ASP A 847 32.20 25.05 -9.26
CA ASP A 847 31.18 24.22 -8.62
C ASP A 847 29.75 24.71 -8.91
N TYR A 848 29.59 25.87 -9.55
CA TYR A 848 28.29 26.48 -9.80
C TYR A 848 27.37 25.59 -10.65
N GLU A 849 27.92 24.98 -11.71
CA GLU A 849 27.17 24.07 -12.59
C GLU A 849 26.58 22.86 -11.84
N LYS A 850 27.12 22.50 -10.67
CA LYS A 850 26.57 21.38 -9.87
C LYS A 850 25.24 21.74 -9.21
N ILE A 851 25.04 23.02 -8.88
CA ILE A 851 23.91 23.49 -8.08
C ILE A 851 22.83 24.20 -8.90
N THR A 852 23.06 24.40 -10.20
CA THR A 852 22.08 24.98 -11.12
C THR A 852 21.03 23.94 -11.49
N CYS A 853 19.82 24.42 -11.80
CA CYS A 853 18.76 23.61 -12.36
C CYS A 853 18.87 23.68 -13.89
N SER A 854 18.93 22.53 -14.56
CA SER A 854 19.06 22.43 -16.03
C SER A 854 17.79 22.78 -16.83
N GLU A 855 16.65 23.03 -16.17
CA GLU A 855 15.39 23.44 -16.83
C GLU A 855 15.23 24.96 -17.02
N ASN A 856 16.21 25.76 -16.58
CA ASN A 856 16.21 27.23 -16.71
C ASN A 856 17.04 27.74 -17.89
#